data_AF-A0AA97L395-F1
#
_entry.id   AF-A0AA97L395-F1
#
_cell.length_a   1.000
_cell.length_b   1.000
_cell.length_c   1.000
_cell.angle_alpha   90.00
_cell.angle_beta   90.00
_cell.angle_gamma   90.00
#
_symmetry.space_group_name_H-M   'P 1'
#
loop_
_entity.id
_entity.type
_entity.pdbx_description
1 polymer ?
#
loop_
_entity_poly.entity_id
_entity_poly.type
_entity_poly.pdbx_seq_one_letter_code
_entity_poly.pdbx_strand_id
1 'polypeptide(L)'
;MESLKLWSVLLPVFCTFCQRATSCGLSTHLEIAHRALEFFSAQKGNVDYRKLLLTHQDAYQAGSVYPDAFYSGICKHGLFHQVSEDTHWAPFLSASIHYIRKNYQQPWEEAAEKLVAFLFGIASHMVADVSWHSLGIEQGFLHAMAAIDFHGSYPEAHSAGDFGGDVLSQFEFDFNYLNPSWYVPVKDLLSIYEEFYGQKIITEDTIIECTYLQFLQMYGEMFSVAKLYPVYASKSPFLVNKFQEYFVGGVDDMAFSSNNIFELTSQMLTNGTSCCFIPENPLYIRCKHEPGNTIMIKRLRTEHHRNIASSRVKSAERNISYTGRGVYFDIPPLIMNYLQIRNSTFTKNVREVFAVTQRQSSKYITEPSASYFLTTPYARLGWAMTSADLNQDGYDDLVVGAPGYSKAGHIQIGRVYIVYSNNSGLPHADLNLDQEANEILEGTKPSGRFGSAVAVLDFNEDGVMDLAVGAPSVGSQDLTYKGSVYVFFGSKGRNGFDNLPNITIVCQEIHCNLGWSLLAADIDEDGNNDLLVGSPYAPGDGKQRGFVAGFYSFFNRSNQGLLSVSDADWMVKGERDYGWFGSSLNSIQLQNMTLLLIGSPTWKSCNGLGCYLSPDMKQVVGRVYGYILPCTQSRFTLSGDKTARLNLHL
;
A
#
# COMPACT_ATOMS: atom_id res chain seq x y z
N MET A 1 -14.08 -41.65 1.26
CA MET A 1 -12.91 -42.01 0.41
C MET A 1 -13.13 -41.75 -1.09
N GLU A 2 -14.37 -41.67 -1.59
CA GLU A 2 -14.62 -41.26 -2.99
C GLU A 2 -14.61 -39.74 -3.21
N SER A 3 -14.88 -38.93 -2.18
CA SER A 3 -14.80 -37.46 -2.25
C SER A 3 -13.37 -36.92 -2.42
N LEU A 4 -12.32 -37.62 -1.99
CA LEU A 4 -10.94 -37.16 -2.22
C LEU A 4 -10.45 -37.37 -3.66
N LYS A 5 -11.07 -38.28 -4.43
CA LYS A 5 -10.66 -38.59 -5.81
C LYS A 5 -11.22 -37.64 -6.86
N LEU A 6 -12.37 -37.00 -6.60
CA LEU A 6 -12.87 -35.93 -7.49
C LEU A 6 -12.02 -34.66 -7.40
N TRP A 7 -11.52 -34.34 -6.20
CA TRP A 7 -10.79 -33.10 -5.95
C TRP A 7 -9.32 -33.15 -6.36
N SER A 8 -8.69 -34.33 -6.35
CA SER A 8 -7.34 -34.51 -6.90
C SER A 8 -7.28 -34.37 -8.43
N VAL A 9 -8.41 -34.53 -9.12
CA VAL A 9 -8.56 -34.31 -10.57
C VAL A 9 -9.02 -32.87 -10.89
N LEU A 10 -9.82 -32.24 -10.02
CA LEU A 10 -10.26 -30.85 -10.17
C LEU A 10 -9.16 -29.82 -9.80
N LEU A 11 -8.31 -30.08 -8.82
CA LEU A 11 -7.21 -29.17 -8.43
C LEU A 11 -6.27 -28.78 -9.59
N PRO A 12 -5.74 -29.72 -10.39
CA PRO A 12 -4.88 -29.35 -11.53
C PRO A 12 -5.67 -28.65 -12.66
N VAL A 13 -6.98 -28.92 -12.78
CA VAL A 13 -7.87 -28.20 -13.70
C VAL A 13 -8.06 -26.76 -13.20
N PHE A 14 -8.35 -26.52 -11.92
CA PHE A 14 -8.42 -25.16 -11.37
C PHE A 14 -7.09 -24.39 -11.45
N CYS A 15 -5.94 -25.04 -11.23
CA CYS A 15 -4.62 -24.41 -11.38
C CYS A 15 -4.26 -24.07 -12.84
N THR A 16 -4.64 -24.91 -13.81
CA THR A 16 -4.42 -24.61 -15.25
C THR A 16 -5.45 -23.65 -15.83
N PHE A 17 -6.65 -23.57 -15.23
CA PHE A 17 -7.65 -22.56 -15.52
C PHE A 17 -7.28 -21.20 -14.94
N CYS A 18 -6.71 -21.13 -13.72
CA CYS A 18 -6.26 -19.86 -13.11
C CYS A 18 -5.26 -19.09 -13.99
N GLN A 19 -4.31 -19.77 -14.65
CA GLN A 19 -3.37 -19.08 -15.55
C GLN A 19 -3.97 -18.61 -16.89
N ARG A 20 -5.19 -19.04 -17.24
CA ARG A 20 -5.77 -18.83 -18.57
C ARG A 20 -7.16 -18.19 -18.57
N ALA A 21 -7.78 -18.00 -17.39
CA ALA A 21 -9.19 -17.65 -17.26
C ALA A 21 -9.50 -16.50 -16.32
N THR A 22 -8.54 -15.97 -15.58
CA THR A 22 -8.83 -15.10 -14.44
C THR A 22 -9.07 -13.67 -14.87
N SER A 23 -10.21 -13.13 -14.47
CA SER A 23 -10.20 -11.80 -13.87
C SER A 23 -9.12 -11.84 -12.78
N CYS A 24 -7.97 -11.22 -13.01
CA CYS A 24 -6.88 -11.17 -12.04
C CYS A 24 -7.17 -10.04 -11.04
N GLY A 25 -6.80 -10.20 -9.77
CA GLY A 25 -6.92 -9.17 -8.74
C GLY A 25 -8.13 -9.33 -7.80
N LEU A 26 -8.87 -10.43 -7.80
CA LEU A 26 -10.14 -10.56 -7.04
C LEU A 26 -9.92 -10.38 -5.53
N SER A 27 -9.08 -11.22 -4.95
CA SER A 27 -8.75 -11.19 -3.53
C SER A 27 -8.08 -9.88 -3.14
N THR A 28 -7.22 -9.36 -4.01
CA THR A 28 -6.50 -8.11 -3.82
C THR A 28 -7.46 -6.91 -3.77
N HIS A 29 -8.39 -6.79 -4.72
CA HIS A 29 -9.38 -5.72 -4.74
C HIS A 29 -10.34 -5.75 -3.55
N LEU A 30 -10.77 -6.94 -3.13
CA LEU A 30 -11.61 -7.10 -1.93
C LEU A 30 -10.90 -6.63 -0.66
N GLU A 31 -9.61 -6.97 -0.51
CA GLU A 31 -8.81 -6.50 0.62
C GLU A 31 -8.63 -4.98 0.63
N ILE A 32 -8.35 -4.38 -0.54
CA ILE A 32 -8.22 -2.93 -0.68
C ILE A 32 -9.53 -2.23 -0.31
N ALA A 33 -10.66 -2.72 -0.82
CA ALA A 33 -11.99 -2.19 -0.52
C ALA A 33 -12.36 -2.36 0.96
N HIS A 34 -11.98 -3.49 1.57
CA HIS A 34 -12.18 -3.74 3.00
C HIS A 34 -11.40 -2.73 3.85
N ARG A 35 -10.10 -2.56 3.62
CA ARG A 35 -9.26 -1.58 4.34
C ARG A 35 -9.73 -0.15 4.15
N ALA A 36 -10.16 0.21 2.93
CA ALA A 36 -10.67 1.54 2.63
C ALA A 36 -11.94 1.87 3.44
N LEU A 37 -12.84 0.89 3.59
CA LEU A 37 -14.07 1.04 4.36
C LEU A 37 -13.80 1.13 5.87
N GLU A 38 -12.79 0.45 6.40
CA GLU A 38 -12.49 0.42 7.84
C GLU A 38 -12.42 1.83 8.44
N PHE A 39 -11.77 2.77 7.73
CA PHE A 39 -11.56 4.15 8.18
C PHE A 39 -12.39 5.19 7.42
N PHE A 40 -13.31 4.78 6.55
CA PHE A 40 -14.19 5.68 5.81
C PHE A 40 -15.20 6.37 6.71
N SER A 41 -15.28 7.71 6.61
CA SER A 41 -16.22 8.51 7.39
C SER A 41 -16.85 9.62 6.53
N ALA A 42 -17.88 9.27 5.77
CA ALA A 42 -18.71 10.26 5.08
C ALA A 42 -20.13 10.28 5.65
N GLN A 43 -20.36 11.19 6.59
CA GLN A 43 -21.70 11.69 6.87
C GLN A 43 -21.87 13.03 6.14
N LYS A 44 -22.50 12.99 4.95
CA LYS A 44 -22.73 14.17 4.11
C LYS A 44 -24.22 14.35 3.85
N GLY A 45 -24.76 15.47 4.32
CA GLY A 45 -26.21 15.72 4.24
C GLY A 45 -26.99 14.68 5.05
N ASN A 46 -27.97 14.04 4.40
CA ASN A 46 -28.89 13.09 5.04
C ASN A 46 -28.47 11.61 4.93
N VAL A 47 -27.37 11.30 4.23
CA VAL A 47 -26.91 9.91 4.01
C VAL A 47 -25.63 9.65 4.78
N ASP A 48 -25.67 8.60 5.60
CA ASP A 48 -24.48 7.99 6.21
C ASP A 48 -23.98 6.89 5.28
N TYR A 49 -23.03 7.25 4.41
CA TYR A 49 -22.51 6.32 3.41
C TYR A 49 -21.73 5.17 4.06
N ARG A 50 -21.02 5.41 5.18
CA ARG A 50 -20.32 4.33 5.89
C ARG A 50 -21.33 3.28 6.34
N LYS A 51 -22.41 3.69 7.00
CA LYS A 51 -23.46 2.77 7.46
C LYS A 51 -24.12 2.05 6.29
N LEU A 52 -24.39 2.74 5.18
CA LEU A 52 -24.95 2.14 3.97
C LEU A 52 -24.04 1.01 3.44
N LEU A 53 -22.73 1.27 3.31
CA LEU A 53 -21.77 0.27 2.83
C LEU A 53 -21.61 -0.92 3.79
N LEU A 54 -21.59 -0.66 5.11
CA LEU A 54 -21.56 -1.73 6.13
C LEU A 54 -22.83 -2.58 6.12
N THR A 55 -23.98 -1.98 5.79
CA THR A 55 -25.28 -2.69 5.70
C THR A 55 -25.35 -3.55 4.44
N HIS A 56 -24.86 -3.05 3.31
CA HIS A 56 -24.95 -3.68 1.99
C HIS A 56 -23.61 -4.24 1.51
N GLN A 57 -22.94 -5.02 2.37
CA GLN A 57 -21.66 -5.68 2.05
C GLN A 57 -21.77 -6.65 0.86
N ASP A 58 -22.94 -7.26 0.67
CA ASP A 58 -23.24 -8.15 -0.46
C ASP A 58 -23.08 -7.45 -1.81
N ALA A 59 -23.54 -6.21 -1.92
CA ALA A 59 -23.43 -5.42 -3.13
C ALA A 59 -22.07 -4.70 -3.22
N TYR A 60 -21.55 -4.19 -2.10
CA TYR A 60 -20.26 -3.50 -2.05
C TYR A 60 -19.09 -4.41 -2.47
N GLN A 61 -19.02 -5.62 -1.92
CA GLN A 61 -17.97 -6.60 -2.25
C GLN A 61 -18.10 -7.11 -3.70
N ALA A 62 -19.33 -7.31 -4.19
CA ALA A 62 -19.56 -7.66 -5.59
C ALA A 62 -19.09 -6.55 -6.54
N GLY A 63 -19.29 -5.29 -6.16
CA GLY A 63 -18.83 -4.13 -6.90
C GLY A 63 -17.31 -3.97 -6.90
N SER A 64 -16.61 -4.35 -5.83
CA SER A 64 -15.15 -4.14 -5.72
C SER A 64 -14.31 -5.00 -6.64
N VAL A 65 -14.88 -6.09 -7.17
CA VAL A 65 -14.22 -6.90 -8.21
C VAL A 65 -14.77 -6.61 -9.61
N TYR A 66 -15.81 -5.79 -9.72
CA TYR A 66 -16.39 -5.40 -10.98
C TYR A 66 -15.58 -4.25 -11.59
N PRO A 67 -15.23 -4.28 -12.90
CA PRO A 67 -15.90 -5.01 -13.98
C PRO A 67 -15.11 -6.19 -14.58
N ASP A 68 -14.09 -6.74 -13.92
CA ASP A 68 -13.21 -7.76 -14.51
C ASP A 68 -13.92 -9.04 -14.99
N ALA A 69 -15.17 -9.25 -14.55
CA ALA A 69 -16.06 -10.29 -15.03
C ALA A 69 -16.06 -10.46 -16.56
N PHE A 70 -15.89 -9.38 -17.35
CA PHE A 70 -15.96 -9.45 -18.82
C PHE A 70 -14.63 -9.62 -19.54
N TYR A 71 -13.50 -9.62 -18.83
CA TYR A 71 -12.19 -9.95 -19.41
C TYR A 71 -12.01 -11.43 -19.65
N SER A 72 -12.59 -12.26 -18.78
CA SER A 72 -12.37 -13.70 -18.82
C SER A 72 -12.77 -14.29 -20.18
N GLY A 73 -11.84 -15.01 -20.81
CA GLY A 73 -12.14 -15.79 -22.01
C GLY A 73 -13.22 -16.87 -21.80
N ILE A 74 -13.56 -17.19 -20.53
CA ILE A 74 -14.67 -18.07 -20.18
C ILE A 74 -16.01 -17.33 -20.26
N CYS A 75 -16.05 -16.06 -19.85
CA CYS A 75 -17.21 -15.20 -20.01
C CYS A 75 -17.37 -14.81 -21.48
N LYS A 76 -18.31 -15.45 -22.18
CA LYS A 76 -18.69 -15.11 -23.57
C LYS A 76 -17.49 -14.90 -24.52
N HIS A 77 -16.40 -15.65 -24.32
CA HIS A 77 -15.16 -15.54 -25.12
C HIS A 77 -14.47 -14.17 -25.07
N GLY A 78 -14.64 -13.41 -23.98
CA GLY A 78 -14.06 -12.07 -23.83
C GLY A 78 -14.67 -11.02 -24.77
N LEU A 79 -15.84 -11.30 -25.37
CA LEU A 79 -16.50 -10.41 -26.34
C LEU A 79 -16.77 -9.02 -25.78
N PHE A 80 -16.96 -8.92 -24.46
CA PHE A 80 -17.30 -7.69 -23.76
C PHE A 80 -16.10 -7.07 -23.03
N HIS A 81 -14.87 -7.39 -23.45
CA HIS A 81 -13.63 -6.79 -22.91
C HIS A 81 -13.69 -5.26 -22.90
N GLN A 82 -14.15 -4.62 -23.99
CA GLN A 82 -14.29 -3.16 -24.03
C GLN A 82 -15.27 -2.60 -22.99
N VAL A 83 -16.30 -3.38 -22.62
CA VAL A 83 -17.24 -2.99 -21.58
C VAL A 83 -16.54 -2.94 -20.23
N SER A 84 -15.68 -3.93 -19.94
CA SER A 84 -14.80 -3.87 -18.76
C SER A 84 -13.89 -2.66 -18.84
N GLU A 85 -13.13 -2.47 -19.93
CA GLU A 85 -12.19 -1.35 -20.09
C GLU A 85 -12.86 -0.01 -19.83
N ASP A 86 -14.01 0.28 -20.46
CA ASP A 86 -14.70 1.55 -20.30
C ASP A 86 -15.24 1.76 -18.87
N THR A 87 -15.55 0.66 -18.18
CA THR A 87 -16.03 0.66 -16.80
C THR A 87 -14.91 0.89 -15.77
N HIS A 88 -13.63 0.81 -16.15
CA HIS A 88 -12.52 1.17 -15.26
C HIS A 88 -12.29 2.69 -15.15
N TRP A 89 -12.97 3.49 -15.99
CA TRP A 89 -12.69 4.92 -16.12
C TRP A 89 -13.78 5.81 -15.53
N ALA A 90 -13.37 7.00 -15.08
CA ALA A 90 -14.25 7.95 -14.41
C ALA A 90 -15.51 8.40 -15.21
N PRO A 91 -15.51 8.43 -16.56
CA PRO A 91 -16.74 8.69 -17.32
C PRO A 91 -17.89 7.73 -16.98
N PHE A 92 -17.59 6.44 -16.74
CA PHE A 92 -18.60 5.47 -16.34
C PHE A 92 -19.13 5.76 -14.92
N LEU A 93 -18.24 6.12 -13.98
CA LEU A 93 -18.64 6.57 -12.64
C LEU A 93 -19.58 7.78 -12.72
N SER A 94 -19.24 8.78 -13.55
CA SER A 94 -20.06 9.97 -13.77
C SER A 94 -21.44 9.63 -14.33
N ALA A 95 -21.52 8.75 -15.33
CA ALA A 95 -22.77 8.28 -15.91
C ALA A 95 -23.62 7.51 -14.89
N SER A 96 -23.00 6.65 -14.09
CA SER A 96 -23.67 5.91 -13.01
C SER A 96 -24.28 6.85 -11.96
N ILE A 97 -23.53 7.89 -11.56
CA ILE A 97 -24.02 8.90 -10.61
C ILE A 97 -25.18 9.71 -11.22
N HIS A 98 -25.08 10.09 -12.49
CA HIS A 98 -26.16 10.77 -13.19
C HIS A 98 -27.42 9.92 -13.22
N TYR A 99 -27.30 8.65 -13.60
CA TYR A 99 -28.39 7.67 -13.61
C TYR A 99 -29.04 7.53 -12.23
N ILE A 100 -28.26 7.36 -11.16
CA ILE A 100 -28.79 7.22 -9.80
C ILE A 100 -29.59 8.46 -9.39
N ARG A 101 -29.02 9.65 -9.59
CA ARG A 101 -29.66 10.93 -9.22
C ARG A 101 -30.92 11.22 -10.03
N LYS A 102 -30.98 10.77 -11.28
CA LYS A 102 -32.12 10.96 -12.17
C LYS A 102 -33.28 10.03 -11.83
N ASN A 103 -32.99 8.79 -11.44
CA ASN A 103 -34.00 7.74 -11.28
C ASN A 103 -34.42 7.49 -9.82
N TYR A 104 -33.61 7.91 -8.84
CA TYR A 104 -33.87 7.65 -7.42
C TYR A 104 -33.79 8.93 -6.59
N GLN A 105 -34.88 9.22 -5.88
CA GLN A 105 -34.92 10.31 -4.89
C GLN A 105 -34.60 9.77 -3.49
N GLN A 106 -33.99 10.61 -2.65
CA GLN A 106 -33.73 10.25 -1.26
C GLN A 106 -34.98 10.48 -0.38
N PRO A 107 -35.21 9.65 0.66
CA PRO A 107 -34.42 8.49 1.05
C PRO A 107 -34.55 7.34 0.04
N TRP A 108 -33.43 6.66 -0.23
CA TRP A 108 -33.38 5.57 -1.19
C TRP A 108 -34.08 4.32 -0.65
N GLU A 109 -34.76 3.60 -1.54
CA GLU A 109 -35.19 2.23 -1.25
C GLU A 109 -33.99 1.27 -1.24
N GLU A 110 -34.14 0.11 -0.61
CA GLU A 110 -33.06 -0.87 -0.43
C GLU A 110 -32.32 -1.23 -1.72
N ALA A 111 -33.04 -1.41 -2.84
CA ALA A 111 -32.42 -1.73 -4.12
C ALA A 111 -31.53 -0.59 -4.65
N ALA A 112 -31.94 0.66 -4.42
CA ALA A 112 -31.14 1.83 -4.78
C ALA A 112 -29.93 2.00 -3.84
N GLU A 113 -30.08 1.69 -2.54
CA GLU A 113 -28.95 1.65 -1.60
C GLU A 113 -27.92 0.59 -2.01
N LYS A 114 -28.35 -0.61 -2.43
CA LYS A 114 -27.46 -1.65 -2.95
C LYS A 114 -26.76 -1.23 -4.25
N LEU A 115 -27.44 -0.55 -5.16
CA LEU A 115 -26.80 0.03 -6.36
C LEU A 115 -25.72 1.05 -5.98
N VAL A 116 -25.98 1.91 -5.00
CA VAL A 116 -24.98 2.86 -4.49
C VAL A 116 -23.81 2.10 -3.86
N ALA A 117 -24.06 1.08 -3.05
CA ALA A 117 -23.01 0.27 -2.45
C ALA A 117 -22.14 -0.43 -3.52
N PHE A 118 -22.76 -1.01 -4.54
CA PHE A 118 -22.07 -1.61 -5.68
C PHE A 118 -21.19 -0.58 -6.41
N LEU A 119 -21.68 0.65 -6.63
CA LEU A 119 -20.93 1.72 -7.27
C LEU A 119 -19.70 2.15 -6.46
N PHE A 120 -19.78 2.20 -5.13
CA PHE A 120 -18.59 2.43 -4.28
C PHE A 120 -17.58 1.30 -4.42
N GLY A 121 -18.03 0.05 -4.54
CA GLY A 121 -17.17 -1.07 -4.89
C GLY A 121 -16.41 -0.81 -6.21
N ILE A 122 -17.13 -0.46 -7.28
CA ILE A 122 -16.52 -0.12 -8.58
C ILE A 122 -15.52 1.03 -8.42
N ALA A 123 -15.87 2.08 -7.67
CA ALA A 123 -14.98 3.22 -7.47
C ALA A 123 -13.65 2.81 -6.79
N SER A 124 -13.70 1.89 -5.81
CA SER A 124 -12.49 1.31 -5.19
C SER A 124 -11.67 0.51 -6.20
N HIS A 125 -12.34 -0.30 -7.02
CA HIS A 125 -11.70 -1.09 -8.06
C HIS A 125 -10.94 -0.19 -9.06
N MET A 126 -11.60 0.83 -9.59
CA MET A 126 -11.05 1.78 -10.57
C MET A 126 -9.72 2.40 -10.12
N VAL A 127 -9.63 2.88 -8.88
CA VAL A 127 -8.41 3.52 -8.38
C VAL A 127 -7.32 2.52 -8.02
N ALA A 128 -7.69 1.34 -7.53
CA ALA A 128 -6.74 0.26 -7.27
C ALA A 128 -6.05 -0.21 -8.56
N ASP A 129 -6.84 -0.49 -9.60
CA ASP A 129 -6.34 -0.95 -10.89
C ASP A 129 -5.36 0.06 -11.52
N VAL A 130 -5.76 1.33 -11.58
CA VAL A 130 -4.92 2.41 -12.12
C VAL A 130 -3.61 2.56 -11.36
N SER A 131 -3.64 2.49 -10.03
CA SER A 131 -2.44 2.60 -9.19
C SER A 131 -1.52 1.40 -9.35
N TRP A 132 -2.06 0.18 -9.33
CA TRP A 132 -1.32 -1.06 -9.52
C TRP A 132 -0.60 -1.07 -10.88
N HIS A 133 -1.36 -0.82 -11.95
CA HIS A 133 -0.85 -0.80 -13.32
C HIS A 133 -0.02 0.43 -13.67
N SER A 134 0.07 1.41 -12.77
CA SER A 134 0.84 2.64 -12.94
C SER A 134 0.35 3.49 -14.14
N LEU A 135 -0.96 3.50 -14.37
CA LEU A 135 -1.57 4.08 -15.58
C LEU A 135 -1.56 5.61 -15.55
N GLY A 136 -0.49 6.20 -16.09
CA GLY A 136 -0.25 7.65 -16.03
C GLY A 136 0.47 8.08 -14.76
N ILE A 137 1.09 7.13 -14.05
CA ILE A 137 1.81 7.36 -12.80
C ILE A 137 3.28 7.01 -13.04
N GLU A 138 4.15 8.00 -12.89
CA GLU A 138 5.58 7.74 -12.88
C GLU A 138 5.93 6.97 -11.60
N GLN A 139 6.84 5.99 -11.70
CA GLN A 139 7.34 5.25 -10.54
C GLN A 139 6.35 4.29 -9.81
N GLY A 140 5.21 3.96 -10.42
CA GLY A 140 4.24 3.04 -9.81
C GLY A 140 4.68 1.56 -9.74
N PHE A 141 3.88 0.76 -9.04
CA PHE A 141 4.19 -0.60 -8.58
C PHE A 141 4.72 -1.54 -9.66
N LEU A 142 3.93 -1.83 -10.71
CA LEU A 142 4.33 -2.78 -11.75
C LEU A 142 5.54 -2.32 -12.57
N HIS A 143 5.73 -1.00 -12.75
CA HIS A 143 6.93 -0.49 -13.41
C HIS A 143 8.19 -0.68 -12.56
N ALA A 144 8.10 -0.44 -11.25
CA ALA A 144 9.20 -0.70 -10.33
C ALA A 144 9.51 -2.19 -10.24
N MET A 145 8.48 -3.04 -10.14
CA MET A 145 8.64 -4.48 -10.18
C MET A 145 9.29 -4.95 -11.48
N ALA A 146 8.88 -4.40 -12.62
CA ALA A 146 9.49 -4.70 -13.91
C ALA A 146 10.99 -4.39 -13.90
N ALA A 147 11.37 -3.20 -13.43
CA ALA A 147 12.76 -2.78 -13.37
C ALA A 147 13.60 -3.64 -12.41
N ILE A 148 13.03 -4.07 -11.28
CA ILE A 148 13.75 -4.77 -10.21
C ILE A 148 13.82 -6.29 -10.47
N ASP A 149 12.71 -6.95 -10.80
CA ASP A 149 12.66 -8.42 -10.88
C ASP A 149 12.57 -8.98 -12.31
N PHE A 150 12.15 -8.16 -13.28
CA PHE A 150 11.88 -8.61 -14.66
C PHE A 150 12.71 -7.90 -15.72
N HIS A 151 13.88 -7.37 -15.37
CA HIS A 151 14.82 -6.74 -16.31
C HIS A 151 14.20 -5.61 -17.17
N GLY A 152 13.22 -4.89 -16.62
CA GLY A 152 12.45 -3.85 -17.31
C GLY A 152 11.27 -4.35 -18.14
N SER A 153 11.01 -5.66 -18.19
CA SER A 153 9.88 -6.25 -18.93
C SER A 153 8.56 -6.03 -18.19
N TYR A 154 7.84 -4.97 -18.59
CA TYR A 154 6.49 -4.71 -18.06
C TYR A 154 5.51 -5.87 -18.31
N PRO A 155 5.45 -6.52 -19.49
CA PRO A 155 4.51 -7.64 -19.70
C PRO A 155 4.75 -8.83 -18.78
N GLU A 156 6.02 -9.15 -18.47
CA GLU A 156 6.33 -10.23 -17.53
C GLU A 156 5.96 -9.84 -16.09
N ALA A 157 6.27 -8.59 -15.71
CA ALA A 157 5.89 -8.05 -14.41
C ALA A 157 4.37 -8.04 -14.25
N HIS A 158 3.62 -7.54 -15.23
CA HIS A 158 2.16 -7.54 -15.25
C HIS A 158 1.60 -8.95 -15.09
N SER A 159 2.07 -9.92 -15.91
CA SER A 159 1.59 -11.30 -15.80
C SER A 159 1.90 -11.95 -14.45
N ALA A 160 3.03 -11.62 -13.83
CA ALA A 160 3.40 -12.13 -12.52
C ALA A 160 2.68 -11.41 -11.37
N GLY A 161 2.47 -10.11 -11.52
CA GLY A 161 1.90 -9.21 -10.53
C GLY A 161 0.43 -9.46 -10.30
N ASP A 162 -0.39 -9.43 -11.36
CA ASP A 162 -1.85 -9.42 -11.17
C ASP A 162 -2.34 -10.69 -10.46
N PHE A 163 -1.91 -11.86 -10.95
CA PHE A 163 -2.23 -13.12 -10.27
C PHE A 163 -1.40 -13.32 -8.99
N GLY A 164 -0.17 -12.80 -8.96
CA GLY A 164 0.68 -12.89 -7.78
C GLY A 164 0.13 -12.11 -6.58
N GLY A 165 -0.55 -10.99 -6.83
CA GLY A 165 -1.25 -10.20 -5.81
C GLY A 165 -2.29 -11.06 -5.10
N ASP A 166 -3.12 -11.80 -5.83
CA ASP A 166 -4.11 -12.70 -5.22
C ASP A 166 -3.46 -13.88 -4.48
N VAL A 167 -2.35 -14.40 -4.99
CA VAL A 167 -1.54 -15.42 -4.29
C VAL A 167 -1.06 -14.89 -2.95
N LEU A 168 -0.55 -13.66 -2.90
CA LEU A 168 -0.08 -13.03 -1.67
C LEU A 168 -1.25 -12.69 -0.76
N SER A 169 -2.33 -12.09 -1.26
CA SER A 169 -3.51 -11.81 -0.47
C SER A 169 -4.06 -13.05 0.20
N GLN A 170 -4.24 -14.15 -0.53
CA GLN A 170 -4.74 -15.42 0.02
C GLN A 170 -3.75 -16.10 0.97
N PHE A 171 -2.46 -15.74 0.92
CA PHE A 171 -1.44 -16.25 1.82
C PHE A 171 -1.31 -15.38 3.10
N GLU A 172 -1.41 -14.07 2.97
CA GLU A 172 -1.15 -13.10 4.04
C GLU A 172 -2.40 -12.71 4.84
N PHE A 173 -3.59 -12.69 4.21
CA PHE A 173 -4.79 -12.09 4.80
C PHE A 173 -5.87 -13.09 5.16
N ASP A 174 -6.72 -12.69 6.11
CA ASP A 174 -7.90 -13.41 6.52
C ASP A 174 -9.16 -12.80 5.90
N PHE A 175 -9.82 -13.58 5.05
CA PHE A 175 -11.03 -13.21 4.32
C PHE A 175 -12.33 -13.64 5.04
N ASN A 176 -12.31 -13.88 6.36
CA ASN A 176 -13.49 -14.24 7.15
C ASN A 176 -14.61 -13.17 7.12
N TYR A 177 -14.33 -11.94 6.68
CA TYR A 177 -15.31 -10.86 6.50
C TYR A 177 -16.11 -10.94 5.19
N LEU A 178 -15.78 -11.87 4.28
CA LEU A 178 -16.48 -11.99 3.00
C LEU A 178 -17.94 -12.39 3.20
N ASN A 179 -18.83 -11.68 2.54
CA ASN A 179 -20.25 -11.99 2.56
C ASN A 179 -20.50 -13.26 1.73
N PRO A 180 -21.18 -14.29 2.27
CA PRO A 180 -21.48 -15.51 1.52
C PRO A 180 -22.51 -15.34 0.40
N SER A 181 -23.15 -14.17 0.33
CA SER A 181 -24.09 -13.80 -0.72
C SER A 181 -23.63 -12.50 -1.39
N TRP A 182 -23.57 -12.48 -2.71
CA TRP A 182 -23.29 -11.27 -3.50
C TRP A 182 -24.53 -10.82 -4.24
N TYR A 183 -24.80 -9.51 -4.20
CA TYR A 183 -25.89 -8.90 -4.94
C TYR A 183 -25.38 -8.08 -6.11
N VAL A 184 -25.92 -8.32 -7.30
CA VAL A 184 -25.59 -7.56 -8.52
C VAL A 184 -26.84 -6.82 -9.02
N PRO A 185 -26.82 -5.48 -9.13
CA PRO A 185 -27.97 -4.67 -9.58
C PRO A 185 -28.13 -4.68 -11.10
N VAL A 186 -28.44 -5.85 -11.67
CA VAL A 186 -28.37 -6.11 -13.12
C VAL A 186 -29.21 -5.16 -13.99
N LYS A 187 -30.43 -4.83 -13.56
CA LYS A 187 -31.32 -3.96 -14.35
C LYS A 187 -30.80 -2.53 -14.41
N ASP A 188 -30.25 -2.05 -13.30
CA ASP A 188 -29.64 -0.74 -13.23
C ASP A 188 -28.35 -0.68 -14.05
N LEU A 189 -27.48 -1.69 -13.92
CA LEU A 189 -26.26 -1.78 -14.75
C LEU A 189 -26.58 -1.77 -16.24
N LEU A 190 -27.59 -2.55 -16.67
CA LEU A 190 -28.02 -2.57 -18.07
C LEU A 190 -28.44 -1.18 -18.55
N SER A 191 -29.19 -0.45 -17.73
CA SER A 191 -29.68 0.90 -18.04
C SER A 191 -28.55 1.93 -18.04
N ILE A 192 -27.60 1.82 -17.11
CA ILE A 192 -26.40 2.66 -17.06
C ILE A 192 -25.56 2.46 -18.32
N TYR A 193 -25.32 1.21 -18.74
CA TYR A 193 -24.61 0.94 -19.99
C TYR A 193 -25.35 1.48 -21.21
N GLU A 194 -26.66 1.29 -21.30
CA GLU A 194 -27.45 1.83 -22.40
C GLU A 194 -27.39 3.37 -22.47
N GLU A 195 -27.46 4.06 -21.33
CA GLU A 195 -27.30 5.52 -21.26
C GLU A 195 -25.86 5.97 -21.58
N PHE A 196 -24.85 5.23 -21.10
CA PHE A 196 -23.44 5.54 -21.34
C PHE A 196 -23.04 5.40 -22.82
N TYR A 197 -23.47 4.33 -23.48
CA TYR A 197 -23.16 4.07 -24.89
C TYR A 197 -24.17 4.68 -25.88
N GLY A 198 -25.33 5.14 -25.39
CA GLY A 198 -26.45 5.57 -26.23
C GLY A 198 -27.14 4.44 -27.00
N GLN A 199 -26.79 3.18 -26.70
CA GLN A 199 -27.35 1.98 -27.31
C GLN A 199 -27.12 0.75 -26.41
N LYS A 200 -27.92 -0.29 -26.62
CA LYS A 200 -27.77 -1.55 -25.89
C LYS A 200 -26.56 -2.34 -26.39
N ILE A 201 -25.49 -2.34 -25.61
CA ILE A 201 -24.22 -3.02 -25.92
C ILE A 201 -24.03 -4.36 -25.19
N ILE A 202 -24.69 -4.57 -24.05
CA ILE A 202 -24.58 -5.77 -23.22
C ILE A 202 -25.98 -6.30 -22.88
N THR A 203 -26.08 -7.59 -22.54
CA THR A 203 -27.35 -8.22 -22.16
C THR A 203 -27.39 -8.57 -20.68
N GLU A 204 -28.60 -8.63 -20.12
CA GLU A 204 -28.84 -9.10 -18.75
C GLU A 204 -28.22 -10.47 -18.48
N ASP A 205 -28.42 -11.42 -19.40
CA ASP A 205 -27.81 -12.76 -19.31
C ASP A 205 -26.28 -12.69 -19.23
N THR A 206 -25.66 -11.80 -20.01
CA THR A 206 -24.20 -11.63 -19.96
C THR A 206 -23.73 -11.11 -18.61
N ILE A 207 -24.38 -10.08 -18.06
CA ILE A 207 -24.03 -9.54 -16.73
C ILE A 207 -24.15 -10.64 -15.69
N ILE A 208 -25.27 -11.38 -15.66
CA ILE A 208 -25.53 -12.44 -14.68
C ILE A 208 -24.50 -13.56 -14.81
N GLU A 209 -24.28 -14.09 -16.01
CA GLU A 209 -23.38 -15.23 -16.20
C GLU A 209 -21.93 -14.89 -15.84
N CYS A 210 -21.45 -13.73 -16.27
CA CYS A 210 -20.06 -13.35 -16.08
C CYS A 210 -19.76 -12.96 -14.63
N THR A 211 -20.66 -12.22 -13.98
CA THR A 211 -20.50 -11.90 -12.55
C THR A 211 -20.68 -13.13 -11.66
N TYR A 212 -21.53 -14.10 -12.04
CA TYR A 212 -21.62 -15.38 -11.34
C TYR A 212 -20.33 -16.21 -11.45
N LEU A 213 -19.70 -16.23 -12.63
CA LEU A 213 -18.40 -16.88 -12.80
C LEU A 213 -17.32 -16.22 -11.95
N GLN A 214 -17.31 -14.88 -11.86
CA GLN A 214 -16.38 -14.13 -11.02
C GLN A 214 -16.59 -14.43 -9.53
N PHE A 215 -17.84 -14.47 -9.07
CA PHE A 215 -18.19 -14.91 -7.71
C PHE A 215 -17.63 -16.30 -7.39
N LEU A 216 -17.82 -17.27 -8.29
CA LEU A 216 -17.27 -18.61 -8.11
C LEU A 216 -15.73 -18.64 -8.14
N GLN A 217 -15.09 -17.78 -8.92
CA GLN A 217 -13.63 -17.66 -8.97
C GLN A 217 -13.09 -17.21 -7.62
N MET A 218 -13.68 -16.20 -6.97
CA MET A 218 -13.24 -15.72 -5.66
C MET A 218 -13.16 -16.84 -4.62
N TYR A 219 -14.22 -17.67 -4.50
CA TYR A 219 -14.16 -18.81 -3.59
C TYR A 219 -13.20 -19.90 -4.05
N GLY A 220 -13.03 -20.06 -5.37
CA GLY A 220 -11.98 -20.92 -5.94
C GLY A 220 -10.56 -20.52 -5.49
N GLU A 221 -10.27 -19.21 -5.44
CA GLU A 221 -9.01 -18.68 -4.97
C GLU A 221 -8.76 -19.07 -3.52
N MET A 222 -9.75 -18.85 -2.65
CA MET A 222 -9.69 -19.19 -1.24
C MET A 222 -9.27 -20.65 -0.99
N PHE A 223 -9.67 -21.60 -1.85
CA PHE A 223 -9.32 -23.02 -1.66
C PHE A 223 -7.87 -23.38 -1.98
N SER A 224 -7.27 -22.72 -2.98
CA SER A 224 -6.11 -23.31 -3.66
C SER A 224 -4.98 -22.34 -3.97
N VAL A 225 -5.26 -21.04 -4.08
CA VAL A 225 -4.32 -20.05 -4.62
C VAL A 225 -3.17 -19.76 -3.66
N ALA A 226 -3.42 -19.71 -2.35
CA ALA A 226 -2.37 -19.55 -1.33
C ALA A 226 -1.23 -20.61 -1.43
N LYS A 227 -1.50 -21.81 -1.96
CA LYS A 227 -0.49 -22.87 -2.14
C LYS A 227 0.55 -22.54 -3.21
N LEU A 228 0.25 -21.56 -4.07
CA LEU A 228 1.16 -21.09 -5.12
C LEU A 228 2.16 -20.06 -4.60
N TYR A 229 2.07 -19.65 -3.32
CA TYR A 229 2.96 -18.66 -2.71
C TYR A 229 4.44 -18.95 -2.96
N PRO A 230 5.00 -20.16 -2.72
CA PRO A 230 6.43 -20.41 -2.98
C PRO A 230 6.85 -20.18 -4.45
N VAL A 231 5.93 -20.40 -5.39
CA VAL A 231 6.20 -20.20 -6.83
C VAL A 231 6.22 -18.71 -7.16
N TYR A 232 5.27 -17.92 -6.64
CA TYR A 232 5.22 -16.49 -6.93
C TYR A 232 6.24 -15.68 -6.11
N ALA A 233 6.48 -16.07 -4.86
CA ALA A 233 7.52 -15.48 -4.03
C ALA A 233 8.93 -15.66 -4.63
N SER A 234 9.18 -16.80 -5.30
CA SER A 234 10.45 -17.01 -6.01
C SER A 234 10.52 -16.33 -7.38
N LYS A 235 9.38 -15.98 -7.99
CA LYS A 235 9.32 -15.20 -9.23
C LYS A 235 9.61 -13.73 -8.99
N SER A 236 9.08 -13.16 -7.92
CA SER A 236 9.17 -11.71 -7.62
C SER A 236 9.33 -11.46 -6.12
N PRO A 237 10.58 -11.38 -5.61
CA PRO A 237 10.83 -10.90 -4.26
C PRO A 237 10.35 -9.47 -4.02
N PHE A 238 10.33 -8.61 -5.04
CA PHE A 238 9.74 -7.27 -4.97
C PHE A 238 8.26 -7.36 -4.59
N LEU A 239 7.50 -8.22 -5.29
CA LEU A 239 6.08 -8.40 -5.02
C LEU A 239 5.87 -8.75 -3.55
N VAL A 240 6.57 -9.76 -3.01
CA VAL A 240 6.48 -10.14 -1.59
C VAL A 240 6.82 -8.99 -0.64
N ASN A 241 7.95 -8.32 -0.87
CA ASN A 241 8.44 -7.32 0.08
C ASN A 241 7.67 -6.00 0.02
N LYS A 242 7.02 -5.70 -1.11
CA LYS A 242 6.43 -4.39 -1.38
C LYS A 242 4.92 -4.42 -1.53
N PHE A 243 4.29 -5.59 -1.60
CA PHE A 243 2.85 -5.76 -1.84
C PHE A 243 1.98 -4.81 -1.02
N GLN A 244 2.20 -4.78 0.30
CA GLN A 244 1.38 -3.93 1.16
C GLN A 244 1.83 -2.47 1.16
N GLU A 245 3.13 -2.21 1.11
CA GLU A 245 3.71 -0.97 1.64
C GLU A 245 4.31 -0.06 0.58
N TYR A 246 4.44 -0.55 -0.66
CA TYR A 246 4.98 0.27 -1.73
C TYR A 246 4.22 1.59 -1.80
N PHE A 247 4.98 2.68 -1.89
CA PHE A 247 4.44 4.00 -1.62
C PHE A 247 3.40 4.44 -2.67
N VAL A 248 3.42 3.87 -3.88
CA VAL A 248 2.46 4.13 -4.97
C VAL A 248 1.99 2.81 -5.57
N GLY A 249 0.76 2.40 -5.29
CA GLY A 249 0.19 1.14 -5.78
C GLY A 249 0.46 -0.09 -4.90
N GLY A 250 0.97 0.08 -3.68
CA GLY A 250 0.85 -0.97 -2.66
C GLY A 250 -0.57 -1.01 -2.08
N VAL A 251 -0.98 -2.13 -1.46
CA VAL A 251 -2.34 -2.31 -0.89
C VAL A 251 -2.75 -1.15 0.01
N ASP A 252 -1.83 -0.64 0.84
CA ASP A 252 -2.11 0.46 1.77
C ASP A 252 -2.33 1.80 1.06
N ASP A 253 -1.60 2.07 -0.03
CA ASP A 253 -1.76 3.27 -0.84
C ASP A 253 -3.04 3.22 -1.70
N MET A 254 -3.36 2.04 -2.23
CA MET A 254 -4.60 1.81 -2.94
C MET A 254 -5.81 1.94 -2.02
N ALA A 255 -5.74 1.43 -0.78
CA ALA A 255 -6.82 1.60 0.20
C ALA A 255 -7.04 3.07 0.57
N PHE A 256 -5.97 3.86 0.69
CA PHE A 256 -6.07 5.31 0.85
C PHE A 256 -6.73 5.98 -0.36
N SER A 257 -6.31 5.61 -1.57
CA SER A 257 -6.89 6.12 -2.82
C SER A 257 -8.38 5.77 -2.95
N SER A 258 -8.79 4.55 -2.57
CA SER A 258 -10.17 4.10 -2.51
C SER A 258 -11.02 4.95 -1.56
N ASN A 259 -10.48 5.32 -0.40
CA ASN A 259 -11.19 6.19 0.52
C ASN A 259 -11.35 7.62 -0.04
N ASN A 260 -10.33 8.16 -0.70
CA ASN A 260 -10.42 9.48 -1.36
C ASN A 260 -11.51 9.49 -2.44
N ILE A 261 -11.60 8.44 -3.27
CA ILE A 261 -12.66 8.35 -4.28
C ILE A 261 -14.04 8.12 -3.66
N PHE A 262 -14.15 7.51 -2.47
CA PHE A 262 -15.42 7.44 -1.73
C PHE A 262 -15.89 8.84 -1.28
N GLU A 263 -14.97 9.69 -0.83
CA GLU A 263 -15.27 11.07 -0.47
C GLU A 263 -15.71 11.93 -1.66
N LEU A 264 -15.18 11.67 -2.86
CA LEU A 264 -15.59 12.33 -4.10
C LEU A 264 -16.91 11.76 -4.63
N THR A 265 -17.10 10.44 -4.55
CA THR A 265 -18.33 9.75 -4.99
C THR A 265 -19.52 10.20 -4.15
N SER A 266 -19.36 10.29 -2.82
CA SER A 266 -20.40 10.84 -1.91
C SER A 266 -20.76 12.30 -2.24
N GLN A 267 -19.77 13.13 -2.59
CA GLN A 267 -20.01 14.52 -3.04
C GLN A 267 -20.78 14.56 -4.35
N MET A 268 -20.37 13.77 -5.34
CA MET A 268 -21.01 13.72 -6.66
C MET A 268 -22.44 13.15 -6.58
N LEU A 269 -22.70 12.16 -5.71
CA LEU A 269 -24.05 11.65 -5.45
C LEU A 269 -24.94 12.69 -4.77
N THR A 270 -24.38 13.58 -3.96
CA THR A 270 -25.14 14.62 -3.22
C THR A 270 -25.37 15.88 -4.06
N ASN A 271 -24.34 16.37 -4.75
CA ASN A 271 -24.32 17.66 -5.43
C ASN A 271 -24.42 17.55 -6.96
N GLY A 272 -24.25 16.35 -7.52
CA GLY A 272 -24.07 16.14 -8.94
C GLY A 272 -22.62 16.31 -9.38
N THR A 273 -22.35 16.06 -10.66
CA THR A 273 -21.00 16.02 -11.23
C THR A 273 -20.57 17.34 -11.90
N SER A 274 -21.49 18.30 -12.07
CA SER A 274 -21.26 19.54 -12.81
C SER A 274 -20.19 20.46 -12.21
N CYS A 275 -19.94 20.37 -10.89
CA CYS A 275 -18.92 21.14 -10.19
C CYS A 275 -17.56 20.42 -10.08
N CYS A 276 -17.42 19.26 -10.71
CA CYS A 276 -16.22 18.42 -10.65
C CYS A 276 -15.49 18.40 -11.99
N PHE A 277 -14.17 18.43 -11.93
CA PHE A 277 -13.31 18.03 -13.03
C PHE A 277 -13.17 16.50 -12.99
N ILE A 278 -13.66 15.83 -14.03
CA ILE A 278 -13.69 14.37 -14.15
C ILE A 278 -12.88 13.98 -15.40
N PRO A 279 -11.54 13.84 -15.28
CA PRO A 279 -10.71 13.30 -16.35
C PRO A 279 -10.93 11.79 -16.49
N GLU A 280 -10.36 11.16 -17.52
CA GLU A 280 -10.48 9.71 -17.73
C GLU A 280 -9.97 8.90 -16.52
N ASN A 281 -8.79 9.27 -16.01
CA ASN A 281 -8.17 8.61 -14.86
C ASN A 281 -8.85 9.04 -13.53
N PRO A 282 -9.42 8.10 -12.76
CA PRO A 282 -10.17 8.37 -11.52
C PRO A 282 -9.34 9.01 -10.40
N LEU A 283 -8.02 8.79 -10.34
CA LEU A 283 -7.16 9.36 -9.30
C LEU A 283 -7.06 10.90 -9.38
N TYR A 284 -7.34 11.47 -10.55
CA TYR A 284 -7.26 12.91 -10.82
C TYR A 284 -8.62 13.61 -10.78
N ILE A 285 -9.69 12.92 -10.35
CA ILE A 285 -10.98 13.59 -10.13
C ILE A 285 -10.80 14.63 -9.02
N ARG A 286 -11.37 15.81 -9.25
CA ARG A 286 -11.36 16.92 -8.30
C ARG A 286 -12.71 17.63 -8.32
N CYS A 287 -13.37 17.74 -7.18
CA CYS A 287 -14.59 18.52 -7.01
C CYS A 287 -14.25 19.84 -6.32
N LYS A 288 -14.69 20.98 -6.86
CA LYS A 288 -14.33 22.30 -6.30
C LYS A 288 -14.92 22.51 -4.91
N HIS A 289 -14.07 22.93 -3.97
CA HIS A 289 -14.25 24.13 -3.15
C HIS A 289 -12.96 24.99 -3.34
N GLU A 290 -12.99 25.97 -4.26
CA GLU A 290 -11.89 26.89 -4.63
C GLU A 290 -10.61 26.35 -5.35
N PRO A 291 -9.81 27.20 -6.05
CA PRO A 291 -9.16 26.85 -7.32
C PRO A 291 -7.68 26.46 -7.22
N GLY A 292 -7.25 25.50 -8.04
CA GLY A 292 -5.84 25.13 -8.24
C GLY A 292 -5.60 24.43 -9.58
N ASN A 293 -4.48 24.75 -10.21
CA ASN A 293 -4.17 24.63 -11.64
C ASN A 293 -4.26 23.23 -12.29
N THR A 294 -4.77 23.22 -13.52
CA THR A 294 -4.83 22.06 -14.42
C THR A 294 -3.47 21.87 -15.11
N ILE A 295 -2.84 20.71 -14.93
CA ILE A 295 -1.71 20.25 -15.76
C ILE A 295 -2.23 19.13 -16.65
N MET A 296 -2.16 19.33 -17.98
CA MET A 296 -2.47 18.29 -18.96
C MET A 296 -1.24 17.42 -19.22
N ILE A 297 -1.40 16.10 -19.14
CA ILE A 297 -0.42 15.12 -19.63
C ILE A 297 -1.09 14.25 -20.69
N LYS A 298 -0.46 14.20 -21.89
CA LYS A 298 -0.88 13.40 -23.03
C LYS A 298 -0.40 11.94 -22.88
N ARG A 299 -1.28 10.99 -23.20
CA ARG A 299 -1.04 9.53 -23.18
C ARG A 299 -0.73 9.00 -24.59
N LEU A 300 0.06 7.93 -24.66
CA LEU A 300 0.25 7.10 -25.86
C LEU A 300 -0.19 5.67 -25.49
N ARG A 301 -1.09 5.10 -26.31
CA ARG A 301 -1.63 3.73 -26.20
C ARG A 301 -0.88 2.82 -27.19
N THR A 302 -0.60 1.58 -26.79
CA THR A 302 -0.24 0.49 -27.71
C THR A 302 -0.98 -0.77 -27.32
N GLU A 303 -1.76 -1.32 -28.26
CA GLU A 303 -2.50 -2.57 -28.14
C GLU A 303 -1.69 -3.76 -28.65
N HIS A 304 -1.88 -4.93 -28.05
CA HIS A 304 -1.52 -6.22 -28.65
C HIS A 304 -2.55 -7.30 -28.29
N HIS A 305 -3.26 -7.80 -29.29
CA HIS A 305 -4.19 -8.93 -29.19
C HIS A 305 -3.52 -10.24 -29.60
N ARG A 306 -3.88 -11.35 -28.93
CA ARG A 306 -3.84 -12.71 -29.51
C ARG A 306 -5.06 -13.53 -29.05
N ASN A 307 -5.79 -14.06 -30.04
CA ASN A 307 -6.92 -14.98 -29.88
C ASN A 307 -6.45 -16.44 -29.84
N ILE A 308 -6.92 -17.26 -28.89
CA ILE A 308 -7.06 -18.73 -29.04
C ILE A 308 -8.27 -19.24 -28.23
N ALA A 309 -9.06 -20.12 -28.84
CA ALA A 309 -10.31 -20.69 -28.32
C ALA A 309 -10.13 -21.84 -27.30
N SER A 310 -11.04 -21.97 -26.33
CA SER A 310 -11.35 -23.26 -25.69
C SER A 310 -12.77 -23.30 -25.08
N SER A 311 -13.18 -24.51 -24.66
CA SER A 311 -14.52 -25.11 -24.76
C SER A 311 -15.52 -24.86 -23.61
N ARG A 312 -16.81 -24.95 -23.97
CA ARG A 312 -18.02 -24.84 -23.13
C ARG A 312 -18.05 -25.79 -21.92
N VAL A 313 -18.27 -25.23 -20.73
CA VAL A 313 -18.71 -25.98 -19.53
C VAL A 313 -20.24 -25.92 -19.47
N LYS A 314 -20.90 -27.09 -19.41
CA LYS A 314 -22.35 -27.22 -19.21
C LYS A 314 -22.70 -27.06 -17.72
N SER A 315 -23.87 -26.48 -17.49
CA SER A 315 -24.49 -26.08 -16.22
C SER A 315 -24.44 -27.13 -15.10
N ALA A 316 -23.67 -26.86 -14.06
CA ALA A 316 -24.07 -27.22 -12.70
C ALA A 316 -25.24 -26.31 -12.27
N GLU A 317 -26.15 -26.79 -11.43
CA GLU A 317 -27.27 -26.01 -10.89
C GLU A 317 -26.75 -24.70 -10.28
N ARG A 318 -27.04 -23.57 -10.94
CA ARG A 318 -26.56 -22.26 -10.51
C ARG A 318 -27.42 -21.81 -9.33
N ASN A 319 -26.79 -21.49 -8.20
CA ASN A 319 -27.46 -20.97 -7.02
C ASN A 319 -27.67 -19.45 -7.17
N ILE A 320 -28.65 -19.08 -8.00
CA ILE A 320 -28.96 -17.69 -8.36
C ILE A 320 -30.40 -17.39 -7.98
N SER A 321 -30.61 -16.40 -7.11
CA SER A 321 -31.93 -15.92 -6.71
C SER A 321 -32.24 -14.60 -7.40
N TYR A 322 -33.33 -14.57 -8.18
CA TYR A 322 -33.72 -13.38 -8.96
C TYR A 322 -34.61 -12.44 -8.14
N THR A 323 -34.36 -11.15 -8.27
CA THR A 323 -35.19 -10.08 -7.69
C THR A 323 -35.77 -9.20 -8.79
N GLY A 324 -36.59 -8.21 -8.43
CA GLY A 324 -37.13 -7.26 -9.40
C GLY A 324 -36.06 -6.41 -10.11
N ARG A 325 -34.93 -6.10 -9.46
CA ARG A 325 -33.88 -5.20 -10.00
C ARG A 325 -32.50 -5.85 -10.20
N GLY A 326 -32.26 -7.01 -9.61
CA GLY A 326 -30.94 -7.66 -9.65
C GLY A 326 -30.99 -9.14 -9.27
N VAL A 327 -29.83 -9.72 -8.97
CA VAL A 327 -29.68 -11.13 -8.62
C VAL A 327 -28.79 -11.31 -7.40
N TYR A 328 -29.08 -12.33 -6.60
CA TYR A 328 -28.20 -12.82 -5.55
C TYR A 328 -27.47 -14.07 -6.02
N PHE A 329 -26.20 -14.16 -5.67
CA PHE A 329 -25.37 -15.35 -5.81
C PHE A 329 -25.02 -15.87 -4.43
N ASP A 330 -25.43 -17.10 -4.15
CA ASP A 330 -25.25 -17.69 -2.83
C ASP A 330 -24.26 -18.87 -2.90
N ILE A 331 -23.32 -18.92 -1.97
CA ILE A 331 -22.43 -20.08 -1.85
C ILE A 331 -23.27 -21.32 -1.43
N PRO A 332 -23.09 -22.47 -2.09
CA PRO A 332 -23.65 -23.73 -1.60
C PRO A 332 -23.22 -24.04 -0.15
N PRO A 333 -24.14 -24.42 0.76
CA PRO A 333 -23.82 -24.65 2.19
C PRO A 333 -22.65 -25.61 2.45
N LEU A 334 -22.44 -26.59 1.56
CA LEU A 334 -21.33 -27.54 1.63
C LEU A 334 -19.94 -26.86 1.50
N ILE A 335 -19.84 -25.84 0.64
CA ILE A 335 -18.61 -25.09 0.41
C ILE A 335 -18.31 -24.21 1.64
N MET A 336 -19.33 -23.58 2.22
CA MET A 336 -19.20 -22.81 3.47
C MET A 336 -18.71 -23.66 4.64
N ASN A 337 -19.29 -24.84 4.84
CA ASN A 337 -18.86 -25.75 5.90
C ASN A 337 -17.39 -26.17 5.73
N TYR A 338 -16.95 -26.42 4.49
CA TYR A 338 -15.55 -26.77 4.23
C TYR A 338 -14.59 -25.60 4.52
N LEU A 339 -14.94 -24.36 4.12
CA LEU A 339 -14.11 -23.17 4.39
C LEU A 339 -13.93 -22.95 5.90
N GLN A 340 -15.02 -23.08 6.68
CA GLN A 340 -14.98 -22.99 8.14
C GLN A 340 -14.11 -24.08 8.78
N ILE A 341 -14.22 -25.33 8.30
CA ILE A 341 -13.39 -26.44 8.78
C ILE A 341 -11.91 -26.21 8.43
N ARG A 342 -11.59 -25.71 7.23
CA ARG A 342 -10.20 -25.44 6.84
C ARG A 342 -9.59 -24.32 7.69
N ASN A 343 -10.30 -23.23 7.91
CA ASN A 343 -9.81 -22.13 8.74
C ASN A 343 -9.54 -22.61 10.17
N SER A 344 -10.48 -23.34 10.78
CA SER A 344 -10.27 -23.93 12.12
C SER A 344 -9.13 -24.95 12.18
N THR A 345 -8.96 -25.78 11.14
CA THR A 345 -7.88 -26.78 11.08
C THR A 345 -6.53 -26.13 10.83
N PHE A 346 -6.44 -25.10 9.99
CA PHE A 346 -5.23 -24.33 9.76
C PHE A 346 -4.81 -23.60 11.05
N THR A 347 -5.72 -22.87 11.71
CA THR A 347 -5.42 -22.19 12.98
C THR A 347 -4.99 -23.17 14.07
N LYS A 348 -5.59 -24.37 14.11
CA LYS A 348 -5.21 -25.43 15.05
C LYS A 348 -3.85 -26.03 14.71
N ASN A 349 -3.57 -26.32 13.43
CA ASN A 349 -2.28 -26.86 12.99
C ASN A 349 -1.15 -25.86 13.17
N VAL A 350 -1.39 -24.56 12.97
CA VAL A 350 -0.42 -23.49 13.26
C VAL A 350 -0.13 -23.46 14.77
N ARG A 351 -1.16 -23.46 15.62
CA ARG A 351 -0.99 -23.57 17.09
C ARG A 351 -0.26 -24.85 17.50
N GLU A 352 -0.55 -25.99 16.87
CA GLU A 352 0.13 -27.25 17.14
C GLU A 352 1.58 -27.27 16.62
N VAL A 353 1.89 -26.67 15.47
CA VAL A 353 3.27 -26.56 14.96
C VAL A 353 4.12 -25.64 15.85
N PHE A 354 3.55 -24.54 16.34
CA PHE A 354 4.19 -23.69 17.35
C PHE A 354 4.29 -24.38 18.72
N ALA A 355 3.34 -25.26 19.09
CA ALA A 355 3.41 -26.04 20.31
C ALA A 355 4.41 -27.23 20.23
N VAL A 356 4.54 -27.88 19.07
CA VAL A 356 5.39 -29.06 18.86
C VAL A 356 6.87 -28.69 18.66
N THR A 357 7.17 -27.44 18.32
CA THR A 357 8.54 -26.93 18.28
C THR A 357 9.10 -26.52 19.65
N GLN A 358 8.30 -26.55 20.73
CA GLN A 358 8.79 -26.38 22.10
C GLN A 358 9.37 -27.68 22.68
N ARG A 359 10.46 -28.19 22.09
CA ARG A 359 11.46 -28.88 22.91
C ARG A 359 12.24 -27.80 23.64
N GLN A 360 11.83 -27.50 24.86
CA GLN A 360 12.47 -26.55 25.77
C GLN A 360 13.98 -26.79 25.83
N SER A 361 14.72 -25.97 25.10
CA SER A 361 16.12 -25.72 25.34
C SER A 361 16.18 -24.42 26.13
N SER A 362 16.95 -24.41 27.22
CA SER A 362 17.19 -23.22 28.06
C SER A 362 17.89 -22.05 27.34
N LYS A 363 18.13 -22.17 26.03
CA LYS A 363 18.64 -21.10 25.16
C LYS A 363 17.53 -20.28 24.47
N TYR A 364 16.25 -20.63 24.61
CA TYR A 364 15.17 -19.94 23.92
C TYR A 364 14.23 -19.27 24.93
N ILE A 365 14.11 -17.94 24.84
CA ILE A 365 13.08 -17.17 25.53
C ILE A 365 11.79 -17.35 24.72
N THR A 366 10.74 -17.86 25.34
CA THR A 366 9.46 -18.17 24.66
C THR A 366 8.34 -17.20 24.97
N GLU A 367 8.49 -16.39 26.02
CA GLU A 367 7.50 -15.40 26.44
C GLU A 367 8.20 -14.08 26.76
N PRO A 368 7.70 -12.93 26.26
CA PRO A 368 8.27 -11.63 26.58
C PRO A 368 7.95 -11.25 28.03
N SER A 369 8.81 -10.42 28.65
CA SER A 369 8.55 -9.88 29.99
C SER A 369 7.44 -8.81 30.00
N ALA A 370 7.22 -8.15 28.86
CA ALA A 370 6.17 -7.16 28.63
C ALA A 370 5.89 -7.05 27.13
N SER A 371 4.65 -6.73 26.77
CA SER A 371 4.21 -6.48 25.39
C SER A 371 3.52 -5.13 25.29
N TYR A 372 4.07 -4.23 24.47
CA TYR A 372 3.42 -2.96 24.13
C TYR A 372 2.65 -3.11 22.83
N PHE A 373 1.38 -2.73 22.83
CA PHE A 373 0.49 -2.96 21.69
C PHE A 373 -0.46 -1.79 21.43
N LEU A 374 -1.08 -1.81 20.24
CA LEU A 374 -2.19 -0.94 19.86
C LEU A 374 -3.41 -1.81 19.54
N THR A 375 -4.60 -1.20 19.61
CA THR A 375 -5.86 -1.86 19.20
C THR A 375 -6.29 -1.47 17.78
N THR A 376 -5.69 -0.42 17.22
CA THR A 376 -5.99 0.07 15.87
C THR A 376 -5.37 -0.88 14.82
N PRO A 377 -6.16 -1.47 13.90
CA PRO A 377 -5.64 -2.37 12.88
C PRO A 377 -4.72 -1.61 11.90
N TYR A 378 -3.75 -2.32 11.32
CA TYR A 378 -2.80 -1.78 10.34
C TYR A 378 -1.91 -0.63 10.86
N ALA A 379 -1.89 -0.35 12.16
CA ALA A 379 -1.14 0.77 12.72
C ALA A 379 0.38 0.63 12.59
N ARG A 380 0.88 -0.62 12.48
CA ARG A 380 2.31 -0.95 12.31
C ARG A 380 3.19 -0.41 13.43
N LEU A 381 2.76 -0.56 14.69
CA LEU A 381 3.58 -0.21 15.86
C LEU A 381 4.92 -0.95 15.80
N GLY A 382 6.01 -0.24 16.11
CA GLY A 382 7.35 -0.81 16.10
C GLY A 382 8.04 -0.73 14.73
N TRP A 383 7.44 0.00 13.78
CA TRP A 383 8.01 0.22 12.45
C TRP A 383 9.40 0.86 12.50
N ALA A 384 9.54 1.86 13.38
CA ALA A 384 10.79 2.52 13.70
C ALA A 384 10.90 2.65 15.21
N MET A 385 12.11 2.49 15.75
CA MET A 385 12.37 2.63 17.19
C MET A 385 13.72 3.29 17.43
N THR A 386 13.80 4.06 18.49
CA THR A 386 15.06 4.59 19.03
C THR A 386 14.92 4.76 20.54
N SER A 387 16.03 5.00 21.23
CA SER A 387 16.04 5.31 22.65
C SER A 387 16.96 6.47 22.96
N ALA A 388 16.56 7.29 23.93
CA ALA A 388 17.32 8.42 24.47
C ALA A 388 16.63 8.95 25.73
N ASP A 389 17.37 9.59 26.64
CA ASP A 389 16.79 10.31 27.78
C ASP A 389 16.05 11.57 27.30
N LEU A 390 14.72 11.49 27.15
CA LEU A 390 13.87 12.57 26.62
C LEU A 390 13.26 13.41 27.73
N ASN A 391 13.14 12.85 28.93
CA ASN A 391 12.59 13.53 30.11
C ASN A 391 13.68 14.07 31.07
N GLN A 392 14.97 13.88 30.74
CA GLN A 392 16.15 14.33 31.48
C GLN A 392 16.26 13.71 32.89
N ASP A 393 15.80 12.47 33.07
CA ASP A 393 15.88 11.74 34.34
C ASP A 393 17.12 10.84 34.49
N GLY A 394 17.96 10.79 33.45
CA GLY A 394 19.17 9.98 33.38
C GLY A 394 18.97 8.57 32.85
N TYR A 395 17.77 8.21 32.38
CA TYR A 395 17.45 6.90 31.82
C TYR A 395 16.90 7.03 30.39
N ASP A 396 17.38 6.19 29.47
CA ASP A 396 16.92 6.23 28.08
C ASP A 396 15.45 5.77 27.95
N ASP A 397 14.62 6.65 27.41
CA ASP A 397 13.22 6.42 27.09
C ASP A 397 13.07 5.72 25.73
N LEU A 398 11.91 5.10 25.50
CA LEU A 398 11.61 4.44 24.23
C LEU A 398 10.73 5.33 23.35
N VAL A 399 11.16 5.51 22.10
CA VAL A 399 10.37 6.13 21.03
C VAL A 399 9.96 5.06 20.02
N VAL A 400 8.66 4.98 19.69
CA VAL A 400 8.11 3.97 18.78
C VAL A 400 7.23 4.59 17.71
N GLY A 401 7.58 4.39 16.45
CA GLY A 401 6.77 4.78 15.30
C GLY A 401 5.66 3.79 14.96
N ALA A 402 4.51 4.32 14.56
CA ALA A 402 3.35 3.60 14.04
C ALA A 402 2.79 4.32 12.80
N PRO A 403 3.50 4.28 11.64
CA PRO A 403 3.17 5.07 10.46
C PRO A 403 1.85 4.67 9.80
N GLY A 404 1.35 3.46 10.07
CA GLY A 404 0.07 3.00 9.56
C GLY A 404 -1.14 3.49 10.38
N TYR A 405 -0.90 4.16 11.51
CA TYR A 405 -1.97 4.59 12.42
C TYR A 405 -3.02 5.42 11.66
N SER A 406 -4.27 5.03 11.85
CA SER A 406 -5.44 5.57 11.17
C SER A 406 -6.57 5.79 12.16
N LYS A 407 -7.43 6.76 11.88
CA LYS A 407 -8.71 6.96 12.56
C LYS A 407 -9.77 7.33 11.54
N ALA A 408 -11.04 7.34 11.93
CA ALA A 408 -12.14 7.69 11.04
C ALA A 408 -11.86 9.03 10.30
N GLY A 409 -11.86 8.98 8.97
CA GLY A 409 -11.60 10.14 8.09
C GLY A 409 -10.13 10.53 7.93
N HIS A 410 -9.21 9.85 8.61
CA HIS A 410 -7.79 10.16 8.62
C HIS A 410 -6.97 8.87 8.54
N ILE A 411 -6.63 8.48 7.32
CA ILE A 411 -5.98 7.19 7.04
C ILE A 411 -4.47 7.39 6.95
N GLN A 412 -3.71 6.50 7.59
CA GLN A 412 -2.25 6.45 7.57
C GLN A 412 -1.60 7.81 7.89
N ILE A 413 -2.22 8.59 8.78
CA ILE A 413 -1.63 9.84 9.25
C ILE A 413 -0.36 9.56 10.05
N GLY A 414 -0.32 8.40 10.74
CA GLY A 414 0.80 7.95 11.54
C GLY A 414 0.88 8.56 12.93
N ARG A 415 1.57 7.87 13.84
CA ARG A 415 1.85 8.30 15.21
C ARG A 415 3.27 7.94 15.63
N VAL A 416 3.77 8.65 16.64
CA VAL A 416 4.93 8.27 17.44
C VAL A 416 4.50 8.23 18.90
N TYR A 417 4.85 7.14 19.59
CA TYR A 417 4.57 6.92 21.01
C TYR A 417 5.87 7.01 21.78
N ILE A 418 5.85 7.70 22.93
CA ILE A 418 6.99 7.80 23.84
C ILE A 418 6.62 7.13 25.15
N VAL A 419 7.46 6.20 25.59
CA VAL A 419 7.33 5.49 26.86
C VAL A 419 8.55 5.78 27.69
N TYR A 420 8.35 6.47 28.81
CA TYR A 420 9.44 6.82 29.70
C TYR A 420 9.91 5.59 30.47
N SER A 421 11.21 5.54 30.66
CA SER A 421 11.87 4.55 31.51
C SER A 421 12.12 5.13 32.91
N ASN A 422 12.76 4.34 33.77
CA ASN A 422 13.30 4.80 35.04
C ASN A 422 14.47 3.87 35.43
N ASN A 423 14.90 3.93 36.70
CA ASN A 423 15.97 3.08 37.23
C ASN A 423 15.74 1.56 37.09
N SER A 424 14.51 1.12 36.86
CA SER A 424 14.10 -0.26 36.64
C SER A 424 13.91 -0.59 35.15
N GLY A 425 14.19 0.37 34.26
CA GLY A 425 13.97 0.30 32.81
C GLY A 425 12.55 0.67 32.41
N LEU A 426 12.12 0.19 31.23
CA LEU A 426 10.76 0.36 30.76
C LEU A 426 9.76 -0.43 31.64
N PRO A 427 8.46 -0.08 31.63
CA PRO A 427 7.44 -0.79 32.40
C PRO A 427 7.38 -2.30 32.12
N HIS A 428 7.55 -3.14 33.15
CA HIS A 428 7.49 -4.60 33.02
C HIS A 428 6.04 -5.13 33.03
N ALA A 429 5.17 -4.53 32.22
CA ALA A 429 3.77 -4.90 32.08
C ALA A 429 3.30 -4.69 30.64
N ASP A 430 2.31 -5.46 30.21
CA ASP A 430 1.66 -5.22 28.92
C ASP A 430 0.96 -3.86 28.95
N LEU A 431 1.22 -3.00 27.97
CA LEU A 431 0.61 -1.67 27.87
C LEU A 431 -0.06 -1.45 26.52
N ASN A 432 -1.26 -0.89 26.57
CA ASN A 432 -1.92 -0.33 25.40
C ASN A 432 -1.45 1.12 25.21
N LEU A 433 -0.57 1.34 24.23
CA LEU A 433 0.07 2.64 24.05
C LEU A 433 -0.90 3.75 23.60
N ASP A 434 -2.08 3.42 23.04
CA ASP A 434 -3.11 4.42 22.76
C ASP A 434 -3.70 5.05 24.03
N GLN A 435 -3.49 4.44 25.19
CA GLN A 435 -4.03 4.88 26.49
C GLN A 435 -2.95 5.18 27.52
N GLU A 436 -1.82 4.47 27.45
CA GLU A 436 -0.84 4.38 28.53
C GLU A 436 0.55 4.93 28.15
N ALA A 437 0.77 5.32 26.88
CA ALA A 437 2.00 6.03 26.51
C ALA A 437 2.10 7.36 27.27
N ASN A 438 3.31 7.74 27.67
CA ASN A 438 3.54 9.01 28.35
C ASN A 438 3.26 10.20 27.43
N GLU A 439 3.61 10.04 26.15
CA GLU A 439 3.28 11.01 25.10
C GLU A 439 2.94 10.32 23.78
N ILE A 440 2.13 11.03 22.99
CA ILE A 440 1.73 10.62 21.65
C ILE A 440 1.82 11.83 20.73
N LEU A 441 2.69 11.75 19.72
CA LEU A 441 2.76 12.71 18.63
C LEU A 441 1.99 12.16 17.43
N GLU A 442 1.09 12.95 16.86
CA GLU A 442 0.21 12.54 15.77
C GLU A 442 0.50 13.31 14.48
N GLY A 443 0.61 12.59 13.37
CA GLY A 443 0.74 13.19 12.04
C GLY A 443 -0.53 13.90 11.60
N THR A 444 -0.40 14.97 10.83
CA THR A 444 -1.54 15.80 10.38
C THR A 444 -1.84 15.68 8.89
N LYS A 445 -0.96 15.04 8.12
CA LYS A 445 -1.10 14.93 6.66
C LYS A 445 -1.76 13.60 6.29
N PRO A 446 -2.82 13.61 5.45
CA PRO A 446 -3.45 12.39 4.94
C PRO A 446 -2.44 11.45 4.30
N SER A 447 -2.43 10.18 4.70
CA SER A 447 -1.44 9.18 4.32
C SER A 447 0.00 9.71 4.37
N GLY A 448 0.31 10.56 5.35
CA GLY A 448 1.66 11.12 5.54
C GLY A 448 2.66 10.08 6.05
N ARG A 449 2.17 9.03 6.72
CA ARG A 449 2.95 7.96 7.37
C ARG A 449 3.96 8.51 8.39
N PHE A 450 3.51 9.44 9.23
CA PHE A 450 4.32 10.02 10.31
C PHE A 450 4.80 8.94 11.28
N GLY A 451 6.09 8.94 11.61
CA GLY A 451 6.72 7.87 12.39
C GLY A 451 7.31 6.74 11.55
N SER A 452 7.48 6.92 10.23
CA SER A 452 8.16 5.93 9.39
C SER A 452 9.65 5.80 9.70
N ALA A 453 10.24 6.87 10.25
CA ALA A 453 11.60 6.91 10.75
C ALA A 453 11.64 7.87 11.95
N VAL A 454 12.51 7.59 12.91
CA VAL A 454 12.75 8.43 14.08
C VAL A 454 14.25 8.54 14.33
N ALA A 455 14.70 9.71 14.76
CA ALA A 455 16.07 9.95 15.22
C ALA A 455 16.03 10.96 16.38
N VAL A 456 16.97 10.82 17.32
CA VAL A 456 17.12 11.72 18.45
C VAL A 456 18.51 12.35 18.41
N LEU A 457 18.57 13.66 18.56
CA LEU A 457 19.78 14.49 18.55
C LEU A 457 19.47 15.84 19.19
N ASP A 458 20.47 16.55 19.68
CA ASP A 458 20.33 17.96 20.05
C ASP A 458 20.54 18.83 18.79
N PHE A 459 19.46 19.11 18.07
CA PHE A 459 19.54 19.74 16.74
C PHE A 459 19.76 21.26 16.83
N ASN A 460 19.38 21.85 17.96
CA ASN A 460 19.49 23.29 18.21
C ASN A 460 20.63 23.67 19.18
N GLU A 461 21.39 22.68 19.66
CA GLU A 461 22.51 22.79 20.60
C GLU A 461 22.15 23.50 21.92
N ASP A 462 20.95 23.26 22.44
CA ASP A 462 20.52 23.81 23.74
C ASP A 462 20.84 22.90 24.94
N GLY A 463 21.42 21.73 24.67
CA GLY A 463 21.77 20.71 25.64
C GLY A 463 20.63 19.77 25.99
N VAL A 464 19.52 19.79 25.26
CA VAL A 464 18.37 18.89 25.41
C VAL A 464 18.16 18.10 24.12
N MET A 465 17.76 16.84 24.25
CA MET A 465 17.51 15.98 23.10
C MET A 465 16.21 16.38 22.37
N ASP A 466 16.32 16.53 21.06
CA ASP A 466 15.22 16.77 20.13
C ASP A 466 14.83 15.49 19.40
N LEU A 467 13.58 15.43 18.93
CA LEU A 467 13.05 14.29 18.19
C LEU A 467 12.76 14.67 16.73
N ALA A 468 13.45 14.03 15.80
CA ALA A 468 13.16 14.11 14.36
C ALA A 468 12.28 12.93 13.94
N VAL A 469 11.20 13.21 13.21
CA VAL A 469 10.21 12.22 12.76
C VAL A 469 9.97 12.32 11.26
N GLY A 470 10.16 11.20 10.56
CA GLY A 470 9.95 11.09 9.12
C GLY A 470 8.49 10.80 8.74
N ALA A 471 8.03 11.44 7.68
CA ALA A 471 6.71 11.27 7.07
C ALA A 471 6.86 11.21 5.53
N PRO A 472 7.38 10.11 4.98
CA PRO A 472 7.80 10.02 3.58
C PRO A 472 6.66 10.10 2.56
N SER A 473 5.41 9.88 2.99
CA SER A 473 4.26 9.87 2.08
C SER A 473 3.47 11.18 2.06
N VAL A 474 3.96 12.25 2.73
CA VAL A 474 3.35 13.58 2.64
C VAL A 474 3.21 14.02 1.19
N GLY A 475 2.00 14.42 0.79
CA GLY A 475 1.65 14.81 -0.58
C GLY A 475 1.01 13.70 -1.42
N SER A 476 0.74 12.52 -0.85
CA SER A 476 0.03 11.39 -1.47
C SER A 476 -1.37 11.74 -2.00
N GLN A 477 -2.15 12.55 -1.27
CA GLN A 477 -3.46 13.06 -1.70
C GLN A 477 -3.44 13.79 -3.06
N ASP A 478 -2.29 14.40 -3.37
CA ASP A 478 -2.02 15.14 -4.60
C ASP A 478 -1.17 14.33 -5.59
N LEU A 479 -0.93 13.04 -5.28
CA LEU A 479 -0.09 12.12 -6.04
C LEU A 479 1.36 12.61 -6.21
N THR A 480 1.85 13.40 -5.25
CA THR A 480 3.19 13.99 -5.32
C THR A 480 4.23 13.29 -4.45
N TYR A 481 3.84 12.67 -3.32
CA TYR A 481 4.73 11.91 -2.42
C TYR A 481 6.08 12.59 -2.15
N LYS A 482 6.03 13.88 -1.79
CA LYS A 482 7.21 14.71 -1.53
C LYS A 482 7.93 14.29 -0.25
N GLY A 483 7.17 13.85 0.75
CA GLY A 483 7.67 13.52 2.08
C GLY A 483 8.05 14.77 2.89
N SER A 484 8.26 14.59 4.19
CA SER A 484 8.69 15.64 5.11
C SER A 484 9.38 15.03 6.34
N VAL A 485 10.21 15.82 7.01
CA VAL A 485 10.73 15.53 8.35
C VAL A 485 10.28 16.62 9.30
N TYR A 486 9.82 16.24 10.48
CA TYR A 486 9.35 17.14 11.53
C TYR A 486 10.28 17.02 12.73
N VAL A 487 10.83 18.13 13.20
CA VAL A 487 11.70 18.16 14.39
C VAL A 487 10.98 18.84 15.53
N PHE A 488 10.90 18.16 16.66
CA PHE A 488 10.29 18.60 17.91
C PHE A 488 11.40 18.84 18.91
N PHE A 489 11.49 20.07 19.41
CA PHE A 489 12.54 20.41 20.35
C PHE A 489 12.18 19.97 21.75
N GLY A 490 13.18 19.43 22.44
CA GLY A 490 13.11 19.21 23.87
C GLY A 490 12.99 20.54 24.62
N SER A 491 12.64 20.47 25.90
CA SER A 491 12.58 21.66 26.74
C SER A 491 13.13 21.37 28.11
N LYS A 492 14.13 22.15 28.53
CA LYS A 492 14.77 21.95 29.83
C LYS A 492 13.77 22.10 30.98
N GLY A 493 13.70 21.09 31.84
CA GLY A 493 12.82 21.08 33.01
C GLY A 493 11.33 20.93 32.71
N ARG A 494 10.97 20.57 31.47
CA ARG A 494 9.61 20.17 31.08
C ARG A 494 9.67 18.78 30.47
N ASN A 495 8.79 17.90 30.94
CA ASN A 495 8.63 16.59 30.32
C ASN A 495 7.84 16.75 29.02
N GLY A 496 8.42 16.23 27.95
CA GLY A 496 7.77 16.05 26.67
C GLY A 496 7.80 17.20 25.69
N PHE A 497 7.30 16.89 24.49
CA PHE A 497 7.34 17.74 23.32
C PHE A 497 6.04 18.56 23.17
N ASP A 498 6.13 19.68 22.46
CA ASP A 498 4.93 20.35 21.98
C ASP A 498 4.27 19.56 20.82
N ASN A 499 2.96 19.71 20.65
CA ASN A 499 2.21 19.00 19.60
C ASN A 499 2.53 19.50 18.18
N LEU A 500 3.24 20.62 18.05
CA LEU A 500 3.64 21.18 16.77
C LEU A 500 5.16 21.12 16.64
N PRO A 501 5.68 20.77 15.46
CA PRO A 501 7.11 20.73 15.24
C PRO A 501 7.69 22.15 15.23
N ASN A 502 8.89 22.29 15.79
CA ASN A 502 9.65 23.53 15.76
C ASN A 502 10.24 23.77 14.37
N ILE A 503 10.67 22.71 13.69
CA ILE A 503 11.21 22.76 12.33
C ILE A 503 10.48 21.73 11.45
N THR A 504 10.10 22.15 10.25
CA THR A 504 9.68 21.23 9.19
C THR A 504 10.67 21.27 8.04
N ILE A 505 11.19 20.11 7.64
CA ILE A 505 12.03 19.95 6.46
C ILE A 505 11.20 19.37 5.32
N VAL A 506 11.15 20.06 4.19
CA VAL A 506 10.32 19.68 3.03
C VAL A 506 11.16 19.40 1.78
N CYS A 507 10.61 18.59 0.89
CA CYS A 507 11.15 18.43 -0.45
C CYS A 507 10.17 18.98 -1.49
N GLN A 508 10.68 19.63 -2.54
CA GLN A 508 9.84 20.17 -3.61
C GLN A 508 9.64 19.21 -4.77
N GLU A 509 10.56 18.25 -4.93
CA GLU A 509 10.54 17.26 -6.01
C GLU A 509 9.42 16.22 -5.81
N ILE A 510 8.72 15.87 -6.89
CA ILE A 510 7.70 14.81 -6.89
C ILE A 510 8.39 13.45 -6.69
N HIS A 511 7.78 12.58 -5.90
CA HIS A 511 8.30 11.28 -5.46
C HIS A 511 9.58 11.36 -4.63
N CYS A 512 9.87 12.52 -4.04
CA CYS A 512 11.07 12.71 -3.23
C CYS A 512 11.09 11.87 -1.95
N ASN A 513 9.91 11.45 -1.45
CA ASN A 513 9.77 10.54 -0.31
C ASN A 513 10.65 10.86 0.92
N LEU A 514 10.89 12.15 1.17
CA LEU A 514 11.82 12.65 2.19
C LEU A 514 11.43 12.13 3.59
N GLY A 515 12.43 11.68 4.35
CA GLY A 515 12.21 11.15 5.70
C GLY A 515 11.90 9.65 5.73
N TRP A 516 12.35 8.90 4.72
CA TRP A 516 12.22 7.44 4.71
C TRP A 516 13.15 6.79 5.73
N SER A 517 14.36 7.32 5.88
CA SER A 517 15.33 6.93 6.90
C SER A 517 15.92 8.18 7.53
N LEU A 518 16.22 8.10 8.83
CA LEU A 518 16.85 9.18 9.59
C LEU A 518 18.04 8.61 10.37
N LEU A 519 19.08 9.41 10.53
CA LEU A 519 20.24 9.09 11.37
C LEU A 519 20.75 10.36 12.02
N ALA A 520 21.08 10.27 13.31
CA ALA A 520 21.86 11.26 14.04
C ALA A 520 23.34 10.85 14.00
N ALA A 521 24.21 11.70 13.44
CA ALA A 521 25.65 11.45 13.40
C ALA A 521 26.39 12.77 13.18
N ASP A 522 27.54 12.93 13.84
CA ASP A 522 28.46 14.04 13.61
C ASP A 522 29.11 13.92 12.22
N ILE A 523 28.64 14.71 11.25
CA ILE A 523 29.09 14.63 9.85
C ILE A 523 29.98 15.78 9.41
N ASP A 524 30.11 16.83 10.20
CA ASP A 524 31.07 17.92 9.99
C ASP A 524 32.25 17.91 10.98
N GLU A 525 32.27 16.94 11.90
CA GLU A 525 33.30 16.70 12.91
C GLU A 525 33.42 17.84 13.93
N ASP A 526 32.31 18.51 14.23
CA ASP A 526 32.25 19.59 15.22
C ASP A 526 32.03 19.09 16.66
N GLY A 527 31.71 17.80 16.82
CA GLY A 527 31.46 17.14 18.10
C GLY A 527 29.98 16.99 18.47
N ASN A 528 29.06 17.51 17.67
CA ASN A 528 27.62 17.38 17.82
C ASN A 528 27.05 16.46 16.73
N ASN A 529 25.95 15.77 17.02
CA ASN A 529 25.30 14.96 16.01
C ASN A 529 24.46 15.83 15.08
N ASP A 530 24.54 15.57 13.79
CA ASP A 530 23.73 16.20 12.74
C ASP A 530 22.60 15.30 12.26
N LEU A 531 21.63 15.87 11.57
CA LEU A 531 20.51 15.13 11.01
C LEU A 531 20.78 14.71 9.56
N LEU A 532 20.91 13.41 9.33
CA LEU A 532 20.91 12.79 8.00
C LEU A 532 19.52 12.27 7.63
N VAL A 533 19.08 12.55 6.41
CA VAL A 533 17.77 12.20 5.88
C VAL A 533 17.90 11.45 4.56
N GLY A 534 17.42 10.20 4.52
CA GLY A 534 17.41 9.37 3.31
C GLY A 534 16.09 9.43 2.56
N SER A 535 16.20 9.40 1.22
CA SER A 535 15.12 9.53 0.25
C SER A 535 15.28 8.51 -0.88
N PRO A 536 15.08 7.20 -0.64
CA PRO A 536 15.44 6.15 -1.59
C PRO A 536 14.60 6.09 -2.87
N TYR A 537 13.35 6.56 -2.86
CA TYR A 537 12.49 6.58 -4.06
C TYR A 537 12.59 7.90 -4.83
N ALA A 538 13.28 8.90 -4.29
CA ALA A 538 13.54 10.13 -5.00
C ALA A 538 14.16 9.88 -6.38
N PRO A 539 13.77 10.65 -7.40
CA PRO A 539 14.37 10.53 -8.74
C PRO A 539 15.90 10.57 -8.70
N GLY A 540 16.49 11.57 -8.03
CA GLY A 540 17.94 11.66 -7.83
C GLY A 540 18.71 11.71 -9.15
N ASP A 541 18.24 12.49 -10.11
CA ASP A 541 18.72 12.56 -11.50
C ASP A 541 18.49 11.28 -12.33
N GLY A 542 17.53 10.43 -11.91
CA GLY A 542 17.10 9.23 -12.62
C GLY A 542 15.75 8.72 -12.12
N LYS A 543 15.51 7.41 -12.19
CA LYS A 543 14.30 6.78 -11.63
C LYS A 543 14.63 6.11 -10.32
N GLN A 544 14.12 6.59 -9.19
CA GLN A 544 14.35 5.98 -7.87
C GLN A 544 15.84 5.70 -7.58
N ARG A 545 16.73 6.63 -7.96
CA ARG A 545 18.14 6.50 -7.60
C ARG A 545 18.32 6.69 -6.10
N GLY A 546 17.53 7.60 -5.55
CA GLY A 546 17.57 8.03 -4.17
C GLY A 546 18.72 8.99 -3.87
N PHE A 547 18.65 9.62 -2.71
CA PHE A 547 19.70 10.50 -2.18
C PHE A 547 19.70 10.49 -0.65
N VAL A 548 20.76 11.06 -0.08
CA VAL A 548 20.86 11.40 1.34
C VAL A 548 21.24 12.87 1.46
N ALA A 549 20.56 13.60 2.35
CA ALA A 549 20.83 14.99 2.69
C ALA A 549 21.20 15.09 4.17
N GLY A 550 22.20 15.91 4.51
CA GLY A 550 22.66 16.19 5.87
C GLY A 550 22.41 17.65 6.24
N PHE A 551 21.96 17.86 7.47
CA PHE A 551 21.64 19.16 8.05
C PHE A 551 22.42 19.31 9.35
N TYR A 552 23.35 20.26 9.40
CA TYR A 552 24.24 20.43 10.54
C TYR A 552 23.53 20.97 11.77
N SER A 553 23.81 20.45 12.95
CA SER A 553 23.35 21.03 14.20
C SER A 553 24.14 22.31 14.49
N PHE A 554 23.47 23.31 15.07
CA PHE A 554 24.16 24.53 15.54
C PHE A 554 23.24 25.35 16.46
N PHE A 555 23.87 26.06 17.39
CA PHE A 555 23.19 27.03 18.24
C PHE A 555 22.33 28.00 17.40
N ASN A 556 21.04 28.13 17.74
CA ASN A 556 20.07 29.02 17.11
C ASN A 556 19.37 28.48 15.82
N ARG A 557 19.41 27.17 15.55
CA ARG A 557 18.49 26.53 14.58
C ARG A 557 17.01 26.88 14.84
N SER A 558 16.67 27.28 16.06
CA SER A 558 15.31 27.61 16.52
C SER A 558 14.59 28.74 15.78
N ASN A 559 15.28 29.52 14.94
CA ASN A 559 14.65 30.56 14.13
C ASN A 559 14.20 30.08 12.73
N GLN A 560 14.48 28.83 12.37
CA GLN A 560 14.22 28.28 11.05
C GLN A 560 13.02 27.33 11.09
N GLY A 561 11.81 27.89 11.17
CA GLY A 561 10.57 27.08 11.23
C GLY A 561 10.33 26.18 10.01
N LEU A 562 10.95 26.50 8.86
CA LEU A 562 10.86 25.74 7.62
C LEU A 562 12.22 25.65 6.95
N LEU A 563 12.59 24.43 6.54
CA LEU A 563 13.76 24.12 5.74
C LEU A 563 13.36 23.32 4.51
N SER A 564 14.20 23.35 3.50
CA SER A 564 14.07 22.56 2.30
C SER A 564 15.32 21.70 2.07
N VAL A 565 15.20 20.66 1.25
CA VAL A 565 16.36 19.83 0.85
C VAL A 565 17.48 20.68 0.21
N SER A 566 17.16 21.81 -0.42
CA SER A 566 18.18 22.73 -0.95
C SER A 566 18.97 23.50 0.12
N ASP A 567 18.47 23.53 1.36
CA ASP A 567 19.16 24.11 2.51
C ASP A 567 20.06 23.09 3.22
N ALA A 568 20.19 21.87 2.68
CA ALA A 568 21.08 20.86 3.23
C ALA A 568 22.55 21.27 3.08
N ASP A 569 23.30 21.14 4.15
CA ASP A 569 24.73 21.47 4.21
C ASP A 569 25.58 20.43 3.45
N TRP A 570 25.10 19.19 3.39
CA TRP A 570 25.74 18.09 2.68
C TRP A 570 24.70 17.24 1.94
N MET A 571 25.04 16.73 0.74
CA MET A 571 24.15 15.85 -0.01
C MET A 571 24.93 14.90 -0.92
N VAL A 572 24.43 13.68 -1.07
CA VAL A 572 24.93 12.71 -2.04
C VAL A 572 23.78 11.93 -2.70
N LYS A 573 23.89 11.68 -4.00
CA LYS A 573 22.88 11.00 -4.81
C LYS A 573 23.31 9.58 -5.17
N GLY A 574 22.34 8.69 -5.33
CA GLY A 574 22.56 7.33 -5.83
C GLY A 574 22.95 7.30 -7.31
N GLU A 575 23.69 6.27 -7.70
CA GLU A 575 24.26 6.15 -9.04
C GLU A 575 23.38 5.38 -10.03
N ARG A 576 22.42 4.57 -9.54
CA ARG A 576 21.66 3.61 -10.33
C ARG A 576 20.17 3.78 -10.18
N ASP A 577 19.46 3.79 -11.30
CA ASP A 577 18.00 3.74 -11.31
C ASP A 577 17.53 2.52 -10.53
N TYR A 578 16.49 2.71 -9.71
CA TYR A 578 15.94 1.75 -8.77
C TYR A 578 17.00 1.16 -7.82
N GLY A 579 18.09 1.89 -7.54
CA GLY A 579 19.10 1.48 -6.56
C GLY A 579 18.63 1.69 -5.12
N TRP A 580 17.67 2.59 -4.91
CA TRP A 580 17.13 2.93 -3.59
C TRP A 580 18.21 3.34 -2.59
N PHE A 581 19.15 4.16 -3.05
CA PHE A 581 20.21 4.69 -2.22
C PHE A 581 19.64 5.57 -1.10
N GLY A 582 20.10 5.36 0.13
CA GLY A 582 19.52 6.01 1.31
C GLY A 582 18.40 5.21 1.97
N SER A 583 18.17 3.96 1.58
CA SER A 583 17.17 3.09 2.23
C SER A 583 17.49 2.80 3.70
N SER A 584 18.78 2.74 4.03
CA SER A 584 19.29 2.59 5.39
C SER A 584 20.55 3.43 5.57
N LEU A 585 20.72 3.94 6.77
CA LEU A 585 21.84 4.80 7.17
C LEU A 585 22.45 4.23 8.46
N ASN A 586 23.77 4.29 8.57
CA ASN A 586 24.48 3.97 9.80
C ASN A 586 25.79 4.75 9.85
N SER A 587 26.29 5.06 11.05
CA SER A 587 27.56 5.73 11.25
C SER A 587 28.43 4.95 12.22
N ILE A 588 29.74 5.07 12.03
CA ILE A 588 30.75 4.53 12.94
C ILE A 588 31.71 5.66 13.28
N GLN A 589 31.78 6.00 14.57
CA GLN A 589 32.79 6.92 15.07
C GLN A 589 34.16 6.22 15.10
N LEU A 590 35.12 6.78 14.37
CA LEU A 590 36.52 6.41 14.46
C LEU A 590 37.26 7.49 15.28
N GLN A 591 38.50 7.21 15.69
CA GLN A 591 39.23 8.06 16.65
C GLN A 591 39.23 9.56 16.32
N ASN A 592 39.31 9.91 15.03
CA ASN A 592 39.34 11.31 14.57
C ASN A 592 38.41 11.55 13.37
N MET A 593 37.39 10.72 13.14
CA MET A 593 36.54 10.89 11.95
C MET A 593 35.26 10.04 12.00
N THR A 594 34.25 10.46 11.24
CA THR A 594 33.00 9.70 11.09
C THR A 594 32.98 8.94 9.77
N LEU A 595 32.75 7.62 9.86
CA LEU A 595 32.45 6.78 8.69
C LEU A 595 30.94 6.64 8.53
N LEU A 596 30.40 7.23 7.47
CA LEU A 596 28.99 7.10 7.09
C LEU A 596 28.80 5.92 6.13
N LEU A 597 27.84 5.06 6.44
CA LEU A 597 27.44 3.91 5.65
C LEU A 597 26.03 4.12 5.10
N ILE A 598 25.89 4.07 3.77
CA ILE A 598 24.61 4.27 3.08
C ILE A 598 24.23 3.02 2.29
N GLY A 599 23.04 2.48 2.56
CA GLY A 599 22.48 1.30 1.90
C GLY A 599 21.75 1.62 0.60
N SER A 600 21.95 0.76 -0.40
CA SER A 600 21.28 0.76 -1.70
C SER A 600 20.88 -0.69 -2.03
N PRO A 601 19.80 -1.20 -1.41
CA PRO A 601 19.49 -2.63 -1.37
C PRO A 601 19.17 -3.21 -2.74
N THR A 602 18.66 -2.38 -3.65
CA THR A 602 18.25 -2.80 -4.99
C THR A 602 19.29 -2.48 -6.08
N TRP A 603 20.51 -2.10 -5.69
CA TRP A 603 21.59 -1.84 -6.63
C TRP A 603 21.98 -3.09 -7.44
N LYS A 604 22.26 -2.88 -8.73
CA LYS A 604 22.65 -3.93 -9.69
C LYS A 604 24.01 -3.65 -10.33
N SER A 605 24.83 -4.70 -10.43
CA SER A 605 26.07 -4.68 -11.20
C SER A 605 25.77 -4.89 -12.69
N CYS A 606 26.38 -4.10 -13.56
CA CYS A 606 26.23 -4.22 -15.01
C CYS A 606 27.60 -4.19 -15.68
N ASN A 607 27.83 -5.05 -16.68
CA ASN A 607 28.98 -4.94 -17.58
C ASN A 607 28.64 -4.06 -18.79
N GLY A 608 29.37 -2.95 -18.97
CA GLY A 608 29.33 -2.09 -20.16
C GLY A 608 28.51 -0.79 -20.06
N LEU A 609 28.76 0.14 -20.99
CA LEU A 609 27.96 1.35 -21.19
C LEU A 609 26.57 0.95 -21.75
N GLY A 610 25.53 1.07 -20.93
CA GLY A 610 24.14 0.77 -21.33
C GLY A 610 23.39 -0.24 -20.45
N CYS A 611 24.03 -0.83 -19.42
CA CYS A 611 23.39 -1.72 -18.44
C CYS A 611 22.51 -2.84 -19.03
N TYR A 612 23.07 -3.66 -19.92
CA TYR A 612 22.40 -4.91 -20.31
C TYR A 612 22.53 -5.93 -19.19
N LEU A 613 21.46 -6.15 -18.43
CA LEU A 613 21.39 -7.23 -17.46
C LEU A 613 21.30 -8.55 -18.22
N SER A 614 22.22 -9.49 -17.98
CA SER A 614 22.07 -10.83 -18.55
C SER A 614 20.80 -11.49 -17.96
N PRO A 615 20.09 -12.34 -18.72
CA PRO A 615 18.93 -13.08 -18.21
C PRO A 615 19.22 -13.94 -16.97
N ASP A 616 20.50 -14.23 -16.71
CA ASP A 616 20.99 -15.01 -15.58
C ASP A 616 21.22 -14.16 -14.32
N MET A 617 21.31 -12.83 -14.44
CA MET A 617 21.41 -11.88 -13.31
C MET A 617 20.03 -11.60 -12.71
N LYS A 618 19.40 -12.64 -12.17
CA LYS A 618 18.10 -12.54 -11.47
C LYS A 618 18.20 -12.00 -10.04
N GLN A 619 19.40 -11.81 -9.51
CA GLN A 619 19.58 -11.40 -8.12
C GLN A 619 20.13 -10.00 -8.02
N VAL A 620 19.33 -9.15 -7.38
CA VAL A 620 19.78 -7.88 -6.88
C VAL A 620 20.70 -8.14 -5.71
N VAL A 621 21.92 -7.62 -5.78
CA VAL A 621 22.97 -7.90 -4.78
C VAL A 621 23.06 -6.79 -3.73
N GLY A 622 22.50 -5.62 -4.03
CA GLY A 622 22.63 -4.42 -3.22
C GLY A 622 24.06 -3.87 -3.19
N ARG A 623 24.20 -2.69 -2.59
CA ARG A 623 25.50 -2.06 -2.35
C ARG A 623 25.45 -1.22 -1.07
N VAL A 624 26.54 -1.21 -0.33
CA VAL A 624 26.78 -0.30 0.80
C VAL A 624 27.93 0.62 0.41
N TYR A 625 27.71 1.92 0.57
CA TYR A 625 28.69 2.96 0.28
C TYR A 625 29.28 3.48 1.58
N GLY A 626 30.61 3.56 1.66
CA GLY A 626 31.33 4.17 2.77
C GLY A 626 31.84 5.55 2.40
N TYR A 627 31.43 6.56 3.17
CA TYR A 627 31.88 7.93 3.06
C TYR A 627 32.70 8.31 4.29
N ILE A 628 33.91 8.80 4.04
CA ILE A 628 34.71 9.47 5.05
C ILE A 628 34.35 10.94 4.94
N LEU A 629 33.64 11.45 5.93
CA LEU A 629 33.17 12.83 5.92
C LEU A 629 34.34 13.80 6.15
N PRO A 630 34.25 15.05 5.67
CA PRO A 630 33.15 15.66 4.92
C PRO A 630 33.17 15.36 3.40
N CYS A 631 33.90 14.33 2.93
CA CYS A 631 34.04 14.04 1.51
C CYS A 631 32.72 13.56 0.86
N THR A 632 32.41 14.05 -0.35
CA THR A 632 31.25 13.62 -1.15
C THR A 632 31.54 12.42 -2.05
N GLN A 633 32.82 12.01 -2.17
CA GLN A 633 33.21 10.82 -2.93
C GLN A 633 33.29 9.60 -2.00
N SER A 634 32.64 8.50 -2.39
CA SER A 634 32.73 7.25 -1.65
C SER A 634 34.17 6.75 -1.65
N ARG A 635 34.69 6.39 -0.48
CA ARG A 635 36.07 5.88 -0.32
C ARG A 635 36.18 4.39 -0.56
N PHE A 636 35.11 3.67 -0.25
CA PHE A 636 34.99 2.28 -0.62
C PHE A 636 33.53 1.95 -0.85
N THR A 637 33.32 0.87 -1.59
CA THR A 637 31.99 0.31 -1.76
C THR A 637 32.02 -1.18 -1.56
N LEU A 638 31.03 -1.70 -0.85
CA LEU A 638 30.83 -3.13 -0.64
C LEU A 638 29.63 -3.57 -1.47
N SER A 639 29.85 -4.50 -2.40
CA SER A 639 28.80 -5.13 -3.20
C SER A 639 28.99 -6.65 -3.17
N GLY A 640 27.90 -7.40 -3.05
CA GLY A 640 27.95 -8.86 -3.19
C GLY A 640 27.95 -9.29 -4.66
N ASP A 641 28.64 -10.36 -5.02
CA ASP A 641 28.29 -11.15 -6.19
C ASP A 641 28.26 -12.65 -5.82
N LYS A 642 27.50 -13.45 -6.58
CA LYS A 642 27.40 -14.91 -6.37
C LYS A 642 28.74 -15.65 -6.52
N THR A 643 29.78 -14.96 -6.98
CA THR A 643 31.15 -15.45 -7.14
C THR A 643 32.07 -15.00 -6.01
N ALA A 644 31.55 -14.74 -4.80
CA ALA A 644 32.36 -14.57 -3.57
C ALA A 644 33.56 -13.60 -3.69
N ARG A 645 33.53 -12.65 -4.63
CA ARG A 645 34.53 -11.59 -4.72
C ARG A 645 33.94 -10.35 -4.06
N LEU A 646 34.26 -10.18 -2.79
CA LEU A 646 34.22 -8.85 -2.15
C LEU A 646 35.17 -7.95 -2.94
N ASN A 647 34.62 -7.19 -3.90
CA ASN A 647 35.38 -6.17 -4.60
C ASN A 647 35.41 -4.92 -3.72
N LEU A 648 36.42 -4.82 -2.84
CA LEU A 648 36.81 -3.53 -2.29
C LEU A 648 37.46 -2.73 -3.43
N HIS A 649 36.73 -1.74 -3.95
CA HIS A 649 37.33 -0.66 -4.70
C HIS A 649 37.73 0.42 -3.69
N LEU A 650 39.04 0.62 -3.51
CA LEU A 650 39.65 1.69 -2.72
C LEU A 650 39.89 2.94 -3.57
#